data_AF-A0A261EPU1-F1
#
_entry.id   AF-A0A261EPU1-F1
#
_cell.length_a   1.000
_cell.length_b   1.000
_cell.length_c   1.000
_cell.angle_alpha   90.00
_cell.angle_beta   90.00
_cell.angle_gamma   90.00
#
_symmetry.space_group_name_H-M   'P 1'
#
loop_
_entity.id
_entity.type
_entity.pdbx_description
1 polymer ?
#
loop_
_entity_poly.entity_id
_entity_poly.type
_entity_poly.pdbx_seq_one_letter_code
_entity_poly.pdbx_strand_id
1 'polypeptide(L)'
;MKYVSLFSGIEAATVAWEPFGWMPVAYAEIDPFPKAVLAHHYPDVPDLGDMTKVDWEEYRGTADIVVGGSPCFPAGTLVLTSERLKPIEEVKAGDMVLTHRNRWRRVLSVGSKQSDTIILRGQGVNSLECTANHPFLSDEKHPVWDTASRSYKRHLTGEPTWVQASAMEGRFWLNLNASVESLPVPTCEENTANRTTFDLNAPFFYFVGRWLGDGWANIHMRRNRVNSPMKRTYVCCSRDSAEDLESKLADTGLHWGRSEQETTTRFTCSSTALYDWLVDNFGVHAEGKNLPAWVFGMNREWREQLFLGYMESDGMQTRNGYSSTSINRRLCIGMKMLASGLGYAVSMIRTVNKRSQCVIDGRRVNERPYYRLQYTKHPRSAVMKQDGFWGLVRGKSEGRRNITVYNMEVEDDHSYTADGIAVHNCQAFSIAGLRKALDDPRGQLMLEYLRACHKIDPEWIVWENVPGVLSADKGRAFGSLLAGVAELWPDGGAAWRVLDAQFYGVAQRRRRVFLVINTRDWRRAAPVLFERESLQWDYPSSREARKAIARRSDASVGEAVGGTDRCGAIAGNIINRKPGNGGNGPGYEDDGAMYTLTASDVHGVWCTSDSGTNMAVGEDVSPTLTVHDSKNACFVNAPSTCIIRSGKEGGGKGALVQRDMSGTLTTGQQQTLFAGGDDAFAVRRLTPVECERLQGFPDGYTDVPWRGADHAPDSKRYKALGNSMAVPVMRWIGEGIRLVNNSKL
;
A
#
# COMPACT_ATOMS: atom_id res chain seq x y z
N MET A 1 16.15 27.02 -21.36
CA MET A 1 15.03 27.36 -20.46
C MET A 1 15.43 26.97 -19.04
N LYS A 2 14.84 27.61 -18.05
CA LYS A 2 15.06 27.35 -16.63
C LYS A 2 13.86 26.64 -16.03
N TYR A 3 14.03 25.78 -15.03
CA TYR A 3 12.88 25.09 -14.41
C TYR A 3 13.06 24.81 -12.93
N VAL A 4 11.94 24.68 -12.22
CA VAL A 4 11.88 24.19 -10.83
C VAL A 4 11.27 22.80 -10.83
N SER A 5 11.93 21.86 -10.18
CA SER A 5 11.40 20.50 -10.02
C SER A 5 10.87 20.33 -8.60
N LEU A 6 9.58 20.06 -8.48
CA LEU A 6 8.91 19.74 -7.22
C LEU A 6 8.76 18.22 -7.13
N PHE A 7 9.02 17.62 -5.98
CA PHE A 7 9.04 16.14 -5.85
C PHE A 7 10.05 15.48 -6.79
N SER A 8 11.26 16.05 -6.82
CA SER A 8 12.27 15.84 -7.87
C SER A 8 12.72 14.39 -8.05
N GLY A 9 12.65 13.57 -7.00
CA GLY A 9 13.17 12.21 -7.02
C GLY A 9 14.63 12.22 -7.45
N ILE A 10 15.01 11.27 -8.31
CA ILE A 10 16.35 11.22 -8.93
C ILE A 10 16.45 12.05 -10.22
N GLU A 11 15.43 12.87 -10.46
CA GLU A 11 15.46 13.97 -11.42
C GLU A 11 15.64 13.53 -12.88
N ALA A 12 14.66 12.77 -13.36
CA ALA A 12 14.55 12.39 -14.77
C ALA A 12 14.42 13.60 -15.71
N ALA A 13 13.83 14.71 -15.25
CA ALA A 13 13.63 15.90 -16.07
C ALA A 13 14.98 16.59 -16.38
N THR A 14 15.89 16.70 -15.40
CA THR A 14 17.23 17.24 -15.66
C THR A 14 18.01 16.39 -16.65
N VAL A 15 18.06 15.08 -16.46
CA VAL A 15 18.73 14.17 -17.42
C VAL A 15 18.12 14.30 -18.82
N ALA A 16 16.80 14.48 -18.92
CA ALA A 16 16.10 14.61 -20.18
C ALA A 16 16.35 15.95 -20.90
N TRP A 17 16.50 17.05 -20.16
CA TRP A 17 16.50 18.40 -20.70
C TRP A 17 17.87 19.08 -20.71
N GLU A 18 18.86 18.54 -20.01
CA GLU A 18 20.26 18.97 -20.07
C GLU A 18 20.78 19.05 -21.53
N PRO A 19 20.51 18.08 -22.43
CA PRO A 19 20.92 18.19 -23.84
C PRO A 19 20.32 19.38 -24.61
N PHE A 20 19.23 19.99 -24.10
CA PHE A 20 18.64 21.19 -24.68
C PHE A 20 19.27 22.49 -24.12
N GLY A 21 20.24 22.37 -23.22
CA GLY A 21 20.81 23.49 -22.47
C GLY A 21 19.82 24.08 -21.46
N TRP A 22 18.87 23.28 -20.97
CA TRP A 22 17.90 23.73 -19.96
C TRP A 22 18.44 23.45 -18.57
N MET A 23 18.25 24.41 -17.66
CA MET A 23 18.90 24.39 -16.35
C MET A 23 17.88 24.34 -15.22
N PRO A 24 18.06 23.45 -14.24
CA PRO A 24 17.27 23.47 -13.01
C PRO A 24 17.70 24.67 -12.16
N VAL A 25 16.71 25.40 -11.63
CA VAL A 25 16.91 26.55 -10.73
C VAL A 25 16.89 26.09 -9.28
N ALA A 26 16.01 25.15 -8.98
CA ALA A 26 15.88 24.55 -7.66
C ALA A 26 15.18 23.19 -7.73
N TYR A 27 15.54 22.34 -6.77
CA TYR A 27 14.86 21.08 -6.49
C TYR A 27 14.07 21.20 -5.19
N ALA A 28 12.99 20.42 -5.05
CA ALA A 28 12.29 20.24 -3.78
C ALA A 28 12.10 18.75 -3.53
N GLU A 29 13.09 18.14 -2.87
CA GLU A 29 13.10 16.71 -2.54
C GLU A 29 13.36 16.49 -1.04
N ILE A 30 12.63 15.55 -0.46
CA ILE A 30 12.68 15.23 0.96
C ILE A 30 13.34 13.87 1.23
N ASP A 31 13.36 12.95 0.27
CA ASP A 31 13.95 11.62 0.42
C ASP A 31 15.49 11.69 0.42
N PRO A 32 16.15 11.28 1.52
CA PRO A 32 17.60 11.37 1.65
C PRO A 32 18.42 10.72 0.52
N PHE A 33 17.97 9.63 -0.10
CA PHE A 33 18.76 8.95 -1.14
C PHE A 33 18.72 9.70 -2.49
N PRO A 34 17.54 10.03 -3.04
CA PRO A 34 17.44 11.00 -4.12
C PRO A 34 18.19 12.30 -3.87
N LYS A 35 18.08 12.91 -2.67
CA LYS A 35 18.89 14.10 -2.33
C LYS A 35 20.39 13.89 -2.49
N ALA A 36 20.91 12.70 -2.15
CA ALA A 36 22.33 12.38 -2.36
C ALA A 36 22.68 12.19 -3.84
N VAL A 37 21.77 11.62 -4.64
CA VAL A 37 21.92 11.55 -6.10
C VAL A 37 21.93 12.96 -6.70
N LEU A 38 21.02 13.84 -6.28
CA LEU A 38 20.98 15.24 -6.72
C LEU A 38 22.26 15.98 -6.31
N ALA A 39 22.71 15.85 -5.06
CA ALA A 39 23.93 16.50 -4.60
C ALA A 39 25.19 15.97 -5.29
N HIS A 40 25.18 14.72 -5.76
CA HIS A 40 26.30 14.14 -6.49
C HIS A 40 26.39 14.65 -7.93
N HIS A 41 25.26 14.68 -8.65
CA HIS A 41 25.24 15.07 -10.07
C HIS A 41 25.07 16.57 -10.28
N TYR A 42 24.38 17.25 -9.36
CA TYR A 42 23.98 18.66 -9.47
C TYR A 42 24.30 19.44 -8.17
N PRO A 43 25.55 19.45 -7.70
CA PRO A 43 25.93 20.07 -6.43
C PRO A 43 25.66 21.59 -6.36
N ASP A 44 25.63 22.25 -7.52
CA ASP A 44 25.45 23.70 -7.62
C ASP A 44 23.96 24.13 -7.62
N VAL A 45 23.03 23.17 -7.65
CA VAL A 45 21.58 23.45 -7.70
C VAL A 45 20.99 23.29 -6.29
N PRO A 46 20.34 24.32 -5.74
CA PRO A 46 19.80 24.25 -4.40
C PRO A 46 18.61 23.28 -4.32
N ASP A 47 18.66 22.36 -3.36
CA ASP A 47 17.52 21.52 -2.97
C ASP A 47 16.84 22.10 -1.72
N LEU A 48 15.67 22.69 -1.93
CA LEU A 48 14.88 23.45 -0.97
C LEU A 48 14.08 22.55 0.00
N GLY A 49 14.07 21.24 -0.23
CA GLY A 49 13.41 20.29 0.65
C GLY A 49 11.88 20.28 0.55
N ASP A 50 11.21 20.51 1.66
CA ASP A 50 9.75 20.42 1.76
C ASP A 50 9.08 21.62 1.08
N MET A 51 8.50 21.41 -0.10
CA MET A 51 7.89 22.46 -0.92
C MET A 51 6.81 23.30 -0.23
N THR A 52 6.21 22.78 0.85
CA THR A 52 5.19 23.52 1.61
C THR A 52 5.76 24.60 2.53
N LYS A 53 7.08 24.58 2.73
CA LYS A 53 7.81 25.52 3.61
C LYS A 53 8.67 26.52 2.84
N VAL A 54 8.72 26.40 1.52
CA VAL A 54 9.47 27.30 0.64
C VAL A 54 8.61 28.51 0.33
N ASP A 55 9.18 29.72 0.44
CA ASP A 55 8.53 30.90 -0.11
C ASP A 55 8.80 31.01 -1.62
N TRP A 56 7.90 30.43 -2.40
CA TRP A 56 7.99 30.40 -3.86
C TRP A 56 7.96 31.78 -4.54
N GLU A 57 7.63 32.84 -3.80
CA GLU A 57 7.68 34.22 -4.29
C GLU A 57 9.11 34.65 -4.63
N GLU A 58 10.13 34.16 -3.90
CA GLU A 58 11.55 34.40 -4.19
C GLU A 58 11.98 33.84 -5.55
N TYR A 59 11.22 32.88 -6.08
CA TYR A 59 11.47 32.22 -7.36
C TYR A 59 10.60 32.76 -8.49
N ARG A 60 9.83 33.83 -8.26
CA ARG A 60 8.97 34.44 -9.30
C ARG A 60 9.79 34.88 -10.51
N GLY A 61 9.41 34.41 -11.70
CA GLY A 61 10.07 34.74 -12.95
C GLY A 61 11.47 34.16 -13.10
N THR A 62 11.91 33.30 -12.18
CA THR A 62 13.25 32.68 -12.24
C THR A 62 13.27 31.41 -13.11
N ALA A 63 12.10 30.78 -13.28
CA ALA A 63 11.93 29.52 -14.00
C ALA A 63 10.84 29.63 -15.06
N ASP A 64 11.10 29.01 -16.21
CA ASP A 64 10.19 28.90 -17.34
C ASP A 64 9.26 27.67 -17.21
N ILE A 65 9.63 26.66 -16.40
CA ILE A 65 8.90 25.38 -16.25
C ILE A 65 8.80 24.90 -14.78
N VAL A 66 7.69 24.24 -14.39
CA VAL A 66 7.53 23.52 -13.09
C VAL A 66 7.04 22.05 -13.27
N VAL A 67 7.50 21.08 -12.44
CA VAL A 67 7.16 19.62 -12.51
C VAL A 67 6.91 18.90 -11.14
N GLY A 68 6.03 17.86 -10.95
CA GLY A 68 5.80 17.13 -9.62
C GLY A 68 4.61 16.12 -9.36
N GLY A 69 4.39 15.50 -8.13
CA GLY A 69 3.29 14.50 -7.71
C GLY A 69 2.87 14.22 -6.18
N SER A 70 1.73 13.52 -5.82
CA SER A 70 0.82 13.61 -4.57
C SER A 70 0.85 12.52 -3.39
N PRO A 71 0.22 12.65 -2.15
CA PRO A 71 0.46 11.93 -0.80
C PRO A 71 -0.27 10.56 -0.44
N CYS A 72 0.03 9.84 0.71
CA CYS A 72 -0.34 8.39 1.06
C CYS A 72 -0.18 7.85 2.57
N PHE A 73 -0.47 6.55 2.93
CA PHE A 73 -0.29 5.83 4.26
C PHE A 73 0.63 4.58 4.28
N PRO A 74 1.37 4.22 5.34
CA PRO A 74 2.20 2.99 5.41
C PRO A 74 1.48 1.65 5.24
N ALA A 75 2.24 0.64 4.79
CA ALA A 75 1.84 -0.77 4.87
C ALA A 75 1.40 -1.18 6.29
N GLY A 76 0.40 -2.07 6.36
CA GLY A 76 -0.18 -2.60 7.59
C GLY A 76 -1.29 -1.73 8.20
N THR A 77 -1.55 -0.55 7.66
CA THR A 77 -2.73 0.27 8.01
C THR A 77 -3.99 -0.50 7.62
N LEU A 78 -4.93 -0.70 8.54
CA LEU A 78 -6.10 -1.56 8.27
C LEU A 78 -7.26 -0.75 7.70
N VAL A 79 -7.78 -1.19 6.56
CA VAL A 79 -8.96 -0.61 5.90
C VAL A 79 -10.12 -1.60 6.00
N LEU A 80 -11.28 -1.13 6.46
CA LEU A 80 -12.47 -1.97 6.49
C LEU A 80 -13.05 -2.13 5.09
N THR A 81 -12.90 -3.34 4.54
CA THR A 81 -13.55 -3.77 3.29
C THR A 81 -14.86 -4.50 3.60
N SER A 82 -15.70 -4.77 2.59
CA SER A 82 -16.93 -5.56 2.73
C SER A 82 -16.69 -7.03 3.10
N GLU A 83 -15.44 -7.51 3.07
CA GLU A 83 -15.08 -8.83 3.56
C GLU A 83 -14.63 -8.76 5.04
N ARG A 84 -13.61 -7.94 5.31
CA ARG A 84 -12.92 -7.82 6.61
C ARG A 84 -11.97 -6.62 6.65
N LEU A 85 -11.32 -6.41 7.79
CA LEU A 85 -10.19 -5.47 7.91
C LEU A 85 -8.96 -5.99 7.14
N LYS A 86 -8.66 -5.33 6.02
CA LYS A 86 -7.58 -5.68 5.10
C LYS A 86 -6.43 -4.66 5.23
N PRO A 87 -5.16 -5.08 5.26
CA PRO A 87 -4.02 -4.15 5.14
C PRO A 87 -4.14 -3.31 3.87
N ILE A 88 -3.80 -2.03 3.94
CA ILE A 88 -4.00 -1.06 2.85
C ILE A 88 -3.30 -1.49 1.55
N GLU A 89 -2.14 -2.14 1.66
CA GLU A 89 -1.37 -2.68 0.54
C GLU A 89 -2.02 -3.89 -0.15
N GLU A 90 -2.98 -4.55 0.51
CA GLU A 90 -3.73 -5.69 -0.03
C GLU A 90 -5.07 -5.26 -0.66
N VAL A 91 -5.50 -4.02 -0.47
CA VAL A 91 -6.74 -3.48 -1.06
C VAL A 91 -6.57 -3.35 -2.57
N LYS A 92 -7.62 -3.69 -3.31
CA LYS A 92 -7.63 -3.70 -4.79
C LYS A 92 -8.74 -2.82 -5.35
N ALA A 93 -8.54 -2.34 -6.58
CA ALA A 93 -9.63 -1.76 -7.35
C ALA A 93 -10.77 -2.79 -7.48
N GLY A 94 -12.00 -2.34 -7.24
CA GLY A 94 -13.19 -3.19 -7.17
C GLY A 94 -13.60 -3.59 -5.75
N ASP A 95 -12.68 -3.57 -4.77
CA ASP A 95 -13.04 -3.83 -3.37
C ASP A 95 -14.07 -2.79 -2.88
N MET A 96 -15.03 -3.20 -2.04
CA MET A 96 -15.93 -2.26 -1.38
C MET A 96 -15.33 -1.87 -0.02
N VAL A 97 -15.24 -0.57 0.28
CA VAL A 97 -14.71 -0.04 1.54
C VAL A 97 -15.75 0.81 2.26
N LEU A 98 -15.62 0.88 3.59
CA LEU A 98 -16.49 1.70 4.42
C LEU A 98 -16.06 3.16 4.45
N THR A 99 -16.99 4.07 4.17
CA THR A 99 -16.75 5.52 4.15
C THR A 99 -17.15 6.20 5.48
N HIS A 100 -16.80 7.49 5.64
CA HIS A 100 -17.17 8.28 6.82
C HIS A 100 -18.68 8.39 7.08
N ARG A 101 -19.52 8.06 6.08
CA ARG A 101 -20.99 8.08 6.18
C ARG A 101 -21.59 6.72 6.51
N ASN A 102 -20.79 5.75 6.94
CA ASN A 102 -21.20 4.37 7.21
C ASN A 102 -21.88 3.69 6.00
N ARG A 103 -21.39 3.93 4.79
CA ARG A 103 -21.87 3.25 3.57
C ARG A 103 -20.73 2.59 2.80
N TRP A 104 -21.06 1.50 2.10
CA TRP A 104 -20.11 0.79 1.26
C TRP A 104 -19.91 1.51 -0.08
N ARG A 105 -18.66 1.75 -0.46
CA ARG A 105 -18.29 2.34 -1.75
C ARG A 105 -17.12 1.61 -2.39
N ARG A 106 -17.15 1.54 -3.72
CA ARG A 106 -16.15 0.82 -4.50
C ARG A 106 -14.84 1.58 -4.55
N VAL A 107 -13.73 0.86 -4.42
CA VAL A 107 -12.38 1.35 -4.70
C VAL A 107 -12.22 1.42 -6.22
N LEU A 108 -12.04 2.63 -6.74
CA LEU A 108 -11.83 2.89 -8.16
C LEU A 108 -10.39 2.58 -8.58
N SER A 109 -9.42 2.92 -7.74
CA SER A 109 -8.00 2.65 -8.00
C SER A 109 -7.19 2.61 -6.71
N VAL A 110 -5.99 2.03 -6.78
CA VAL A 110 -5.01 1.96 -5.69
C VAL A 110 -3.66 2.47 -6.18
N GLY A 111 -2.87 3.05 -5.29
CA GLY A 111 -1.56 3.62 -5.59
C GLY A 111 -0.60 3.47 -4.42
N SER A 112 0.70 3.60 -4.71
CA SER A 112 1.73 3.65 -3.68
C SER A 112 2.87 4.57 -4.10
N LYS A 113 3.62 5.08 -3.11
CA LYS A 113 4.83 5.86 -3.29
C LYS A 113 5.71 5.76 -2.05
N GLN A 114 6.86 6.41 -2.05
CA GLN A 114 7.71 6.55 -0.87
C GLN A 114 7.48 7.91 -0.23
N SER A 115 7.45 7.97 1.09
CA SER A 115 7.29 9.25 1.79
C SER A 115 7.75 9.16 3.23
N ASP A 116 8.06 10.33 3.78
CA ASP A 116 8.19 10.51 5.21
C ASP A 116 6.82 10.57 5.86
N THR A 117 6.76 10.08 7.09
CA THR A 117 5.51 10.00 7.82
C THR A 117 5.61 10.71 9.15
N ILE A 118 4.44 11.05 9.69
CA ILE A 118 4.25 11.44 11.07
C ILE A 118 3.42 10.37 11.76
N ILE A 119 3.57 10.30 13.08
CA ILE A 119 2.78 9.42 13.93
C ILE A 119 1.84 10.29 14.75
N LEU A 120 0.54 10.09 14.58
CA LEU A 120 -0.50 10.65 15.42
C LEU A 120 -0.82 9.71 16.57
N ARG A 121 -0.83 10.24 17.79
CA ARG A 121 -1.23 9.53 19.00
C ARG A 121 -2.52 10.14 19.51
N GLY A 122 -3.60 9.37 19.49
CA GLY A 122 -4.92 9.88 19.85
C GLY A 122 -5.80 8.78 20.43
N GLN A 123 -6.98 9.16 20.90
CA GLN A 123 -7.94 8.17 21.40
C GLN A 123 -8.45 7.28 20.26
N GLY A 124 -8.61 5.99 20.50
CA GLY A 124 -9.06 5.01 19.51
C GLY A 124 -7.94 4.21 18.82
N VAL A 125 -6.69 4.67 18.87
CA VAL A 125 -5.52 3.90 18.38
C VAL A 125 -4.30 4.15 19.27
N ASN A 126 -3.37 3.19 19.34
CA ASN A 126 -2.09 3.44 20.02
C ASN A 126 -1.29 4.55 19.30
N SER A 127 -1.25 4.43 17.98
CA SER A 127 -0.53 5.31 17.06
C SER A 127 -1.03 5.03 15.65
N LEU A 128 -1.24 6.06 14.85
CA LEU A 128 -1.51 5.96 13.42
C LEU A 128 -0.43 6.74 12.67
N GLU A 129 0.28 6.06 11.78
CA GLU A 129 1.36 6.61 11.00
C GLU A 129 0.86 6.95 9.59
N CYS A 130 1.17 8.14 9.08
CA CYS A 130 0.66 8.62 7.79
C CYS A 130 1.53 9.75 7.26
N THR A 131 1.43 10.11 5.97
CA THR A 131 2.05 11.35 5.50
C THR A 131 1.45 12.57 6.20
N ALA A 132 2.26 13.60 6.45
CA ALA A 132 1.84 14.80 7.18
C ALA A 132 0.60 15.50 6.60
N ASN A 133 0.37 15.38 5.29
CA ASN A 133 -0.71 16.07 4.60
C ASN A 133 -1.99 15.23 4.48
N HIS A 134 -2.03 14.03 5.10
CA HIS A 134 -3.17 13.13 4.94
C HIS A 134 -4.42 13.67 5.69
N PRO A 135 -5.59 13.81 5.04
CA PRO A 135 -6.79 14.38 5.63
C PRO A 135 -7.56 13.42 6.56
N PHE A 136 -7.90 13.90 7.76
CA PHE A 136 -8.73 13.24 8.76
C PHE A 136 -10.03 14.02 8.99
N LEU A 137 -11.17 13.34 9.14
CA LEU A 137 -12.40 14.05 9.51
C LEU A 137 -12.28 14.53 10.96
N SER A 138 -12.37 15.83 11.15
CA SER A 138 -12.04 16.52 12.38
C SER A 138 -13.15 17.46 12.86
N ASP A 139 -13.22 17.65 14.17
CA ASP A 139 -14.13 18.61 14.83
C ASP A 139 -13.40 19.27 16.02
N GLU A 140 -13.88 20.42 16.47
CA GLU A 140 -13.29 21.23 17.54
C GLU A 140 -14.26 21.39 18.73
N LYS A 141 -13.68 21.54 19.93
CA LYS A 141 -14.46 21.80 21.14
C LYS A 141 -14.70 23.30 21.29
N HIS A 142 -15.95 23.73 21.14
CA HIS A 142 -16.35 25.09 21.46
C HIS A 142 -16.99 25.15 22.85
N PRO A 143 -16.70 26.20 23.65
CA PRO A 143 -17.39 26.44 24.90
C PRO A 143 -18.83 26.87 24.60
N VAL A 144 -19.78 26.07 25.07
CA VAL A 144 -21.22 26.39 25.03
C VAL A 144 -21.68 26.60 26.46
N TRP A 145 -22.42 27.68 26.68
CA TRP A 145 -23.02 27.94 27.98
C TRP A 145 -24.13 26.91 28.24
N ASP A 146 -23.98 26.08 29.29
CA ASP A 146 -25.04 25.21 29.75
C ASP A 146 -25.81 25.90 30.88
N THR A 147 -27.05 26.27 30.58
CA THR A 147 -27.97 26.93 31.51
C THR A 147 -28.30 26.05 32.73
N ALA A 148 -28.35 24.72 32.58
CA ALA A 148 -28.70 23.81 33.65
C ALA A 148 -27.56 23.64 34.67
N SER A 149 -26.31 23.60 34.21
CA SER A 149 -25.14 23.48 35.09
C SER A 149 -24.44 24.81 35.39
N ARG A 150 -24.98 25.95 34.92
CA ARG A 150 -24.42 27.31 35.03
C ARG A 150 -22.91 27.37 34.75
N SER A 151 -22.47 26.64 33.75
CA SER A 151 -21.05 26.47 33.41
C SER A 151 -20.87 26.27 31.92
N TYR A 152 -19.71 26.68 31.40
CA TYR A 152 -19.35 26.40 30.01
C TYR A 152 -19.02 24.91 29.86
N LYS A 153 -19.85 24.19 29.10
CA LYS A 153 -19.56 22.83 28.65
C LYS A 153 -18.91 22.88 27.27
N ARG A 154 -17.88 22.07 27.06
CA ARG A 154 -17.20 21.98 25.77
C ARG A 154 -17.91 20.96 24.89
N HIS A 155 -18.61 21.42 23.86
CA HIS A 155 -19.31 20.57 22.89
C HIS A 155 -18.60 20.61 21.54
N LEU A 156 -18.76 19.52 20.78
CA LEU A 156 -18.43 19.51 19.36
C LEU A 156 -19.58 20.17 18.61
N THR A 157 -19.49 21.48 18.38
CA THR A 157 -20.54 22.27 17.74
C THR A 157 -20.25 22.63 16.28
N GLY A 158 -19.09 22.24 15.75
CA GLY A 158 -18.74 22.49 14.35
C GLY A 158 -19.42 21.51 13.39
N GLU A 159 -19.63 21.94 12.16
CA GLU A 159 -19.73 21.01 11.04
C GLU A 159 -18.36 20.33 10.86
N PRO A 160 -18.27 18.99 10.86
CA PRO A 160 -17.00 18.31 10.69
C PRO A 160 -16.23 18.71 9.43
N THR A 161 -14.93 18.88 9.61
CA THR A 161 -14.01 19.38 8.59
C THR A 161 -12.86 18.40 8.39
N TRP A 162 -12.46 18.11 7.15
CA TRP A 162 -11.24 17.37 6.89
C TRP A 162 -10.02 18.22 7.23
N VAL A 163 -9.15 17.73 8.10
CA VAL A 163 -7.96 18.45 8.56
C VAL A 163 -6.74 17.57 8.31
N GLN A 164 -5.65 18.17 7.85
CA GLN A 164 -4.40 17.45 7.63
C GLN A 164 -3.84 16.86 8.91
N ALA A 165 -3.21 15.70 8.78
CA ALA A 165 -2.55 15.01 9.88
C ALA A 165 -1.59 15.91 10.67
N SER A 166 -0.84 16.78 9.98
CA SER A 166 0.10 17.75 10.56
C SER A 166 -0.57 18.72 11.56
N ALA A 167 -1.86 19.03 11.36
CA ALA A 167 -2.64 19.97 12.15
C ALA A 167 -3.62 19.28 13.12
N MET A 168 -3.58 17.95 13.24
CA MET A 168 -4.53 17.19 14.07
C MET A 168 -4.27 17.29 15.58
N GLU A 169 -3.07 17.69 16.02
CA GLU A 169 -2.76 17.78 17.44
C GLU A 169 -3.71 18.73 18.19
N GLY A 170 -4.38 18.23 19.23
CA GLY A 170 -5.40 18.97 19.99
C GLY A 170 -6.81 18.91 19.41
N ARG A 171 -6.99 18.33 18.21
CA ARG A 171 -8.30 18.18 17.54
C ARG A 171 -8.92 16.80 17.76
N PHE A 172 -10.20 16.66 17.45
CA PHE A 172 -10.91 15.39 17.55
C PHE A 172 -11.05 14.73 16.18
N TRP A 173 -10.73 13.44 16.06
CA TRP A 173 -11.01 12.65 14.86
C TRP A 173 -12.22 11.72 15.04
N LEU A 174 -12.91 11.40 13.96
CA LEU A 174 -14.00 10.42 13.99
C LEU A 174 -13.46 8.98 14.01
N ASN A 175 -13.78 8.23 15.07
CA ASN A 175 -13.68 6.76 15.08
C ASN A 175 -15.05 6.19 14.76
N LEU A 176 -15.16 5.51 13.62
CA LEU A 176 -16.42 5.03 13.10
C LEU A 176 -16.98 3.88 13.92
N ASN A 177 -18.30 3.85 14.03
CA ASN A 177 -19.03 2.75 14.64
C ASN A 177 -19.37 1.61 13.67
N ALA A 178 -19.14 1.82 12.36
CA ALA A 178 -19.48 0.86 11.31
C ALA A 178 -20.94 0.38 11.38
N SER A 179 -21.86 1.25 11.79
CA SER A 179 -23.30 0.98 11.73
C SER A 179 -23.76 1.02 10.28
N VAL A 180 -23.50 -0.06 9.55
CA VAL A 180 -23.74 -0.24 8.11
C VAL A 180 -25.01 -1.04 7.86
N GLU A 181 -25.49 -0.99 6.62
CA GLU A 181 -26.47 -1.96 6.12
C GLU A 181 -25.93 -3.39 6.29
N SER A 182 -26.78 -4.30 6.76
CA SER A 182 -26.39 -5.68 7.03
C SER A 182 -25.97 -6.38 5.75
N LEU A 183 -24.71 -6.79 5.71
CA LEU A 183 -24.27 -7.80 4.74
C LEU A 183 -24.88 -9.16 5.13
N PRO A 184 -25.08 -10.08 4.17
CA PRO A 184 -25.59 -11.41 4.46
C PRO A 184 -24.69 -12.14 5.47
N VAL A 185 -25.28 -12.63 6.55
CA VAL A 185 -24.60 -13.50 7.51
C VAL A 185 -24.54 -14.91 6.91
N PRO A 186 -23.35 -15.52 6.74
CA PRO A 186 -23.24 -16.85 6.16
C PRO A 186 -23.99 -17.90 6.99
N THR A 187 -24.79 -18.73 6.34
CA THR A 187 -25.46 -19.87 7.01
C THR A 187 -24.44 -20.95 7.38
N CYS A 188 -24.75 -21.76 8.38
CA CYS A 188 -23.96 -22.92 8.77
C CYS A 188 -24.74 -24.19 8.38
N GLU A 189 -24.49 -24.73 7.18
CA GLU A 189 -25.17 -25.93 6.68
C GLU A 189 -24.25 -27.16 6.73
N GLU A 190 -24.70 -28.24 7.38
CA GLU A 190 -24.06 -29.56 7.29
C GLU A 190 -24.52 -30.27 6.02
N ASN A 191 -23.59 -30.53 5.10
CA ASN A 191 -23.87 -31.31 3.91
C ASN A 191 -23.84 -32.81 4.25
N THR A 192 -24.88 -33.33 4.90
CA THR A 192 -25.21 -34.77 4.98
C THR A 192 -26.59 -35.02 5.62
N ALA A 193 -27.18 -36.18 5.35
CA ALA A 193 -28.56 -36.59 5.62
C ALA A 193 -29.09 -36.54 7.08
N ASN A 194 -28.34 -36.00 8.05
CA ASN A 194 -28.79 -35.81 9.43
C ASN A 194 -28.70 -34.32 9.79
N ARG A 195 -29.84 -33.64 9.75
CA ARG A 195 -30.00 -32.22 10.11
C ARG A 195 -29.65 -31.99 11.58
N THR A 196 -28.50 -31.36 11.83
CA THR A 196 -28.30 -30.49 13.01
C THR A 196 -27.97 -29.09 12.52
N THR A 197 -28.99 -28.40 12.00
CA THR A 197 -28.96 -26.94 11.86
C THR A 197 -29.14 -26.36 13.26
N PHE A 198 -28.08 -25.79 13.84
CA PHE A 198 -28.28 -24.89 14.98
C PHE A 198 -28.59 -23.49 14.43
N ASP A 199 -29.55 -22.81 15.04
CA ASP A 199 -29.99 -21.51 14.58
C ASP A 199 -28.96 -20.44 14.96
N LEU A 200 -28.68 -19.54 14.01
CA LEU A 200 -27.92 -18.33 14.32
C LEU A 200 -28.81 -17.44 15.19
N ASN A 201 -28.52 -17.40 16.49
CA ASN A 201 -29.26 -16.66 17.49
C ASN A 201 -28.32 -15.89 18.43
N ALA A 202 -28.88 -15.10 19.34
CA ALA A 202 -28.07 -14.28 20.25
C ALA A 202 -27.13 -15.13 21.14
N PRO A 203 -27.57 -16.25 21.76
CA PRO A 203 -26.67 -17.19 22.45
C PRO A 203 -25.53 -17.74 21.57
N PHE A 204 -25.80 -18.03 20.30
CA PHE A 204 -24.77 -18.50 19.37
C PHE A 204 -23.69 -17.43 19.15
N PHE A 205 -24.08 -16.17 18.97
CA PHE A 205 -23.10 -15.08 18.85
C PHE A 205 -22.35 -14.81 20.15
N TYR A 206 -22.95 -15.05 21.31
CA TYR A 206 -22.21 -15.11 22.57
C TYR A 206 -21.11 -16.18 22.53
N PHE A 207 -21.43 -17.38 22.07
CA PHE A 207 -20.44 -18.45 21.87
C PHE A 207 -19.35 -18.05 20.85
N VAL A 208 -19.69 -17.36 19.77
CA VAL A 208 -18.69 -16.79 18.84
C VAL A 208 -17.76 -15.79 19.55
N GLY A 209 -18.30 -15.00 20.49
CA GLY A 209 -17.50 -14.13 21.36
C GLY A 209 -16.48 -14.93 22.19
N ARG A 210 -16.93 -16.02 22.85
CA ARG A 210 -16.05 -16.96 23.57
C ARG A 210 -14.99 -17.57 22.66
N TRP A 211 -15.38 -17.93 21.44
CA TRP A 211 -14.47 -18.44 20.42
C TRP A 211 -13.37 -17.44 20.12
N LEU A 212 -13.70 -16.15 19.98
CA LEU A 212 -12.73 -15.10 19.64
C LEU A 212 -11.70 -14.85 20.75
N GLY A 213 -12.06 -15.00 22.03
CA GLY A 213 -11.10 -14.95 23.13
C GLY A 213 -10.34 -16.26 23.27
N ASP A 214 -10.89 -17.16 24.09
CA ASP A 214 -10.21 -18.40 24.53
C ASP A 214 -10.37 -19.59 23.57
N GLY A 215 -11.17 -19.46 22.50
CA GLY A 215 -11.47 -20.59 21.63
C GLY A 215 -10.28 -21.11 20.82
N TRP A 216 -10.25 -22.43 20.62
CA TRP A 216 -9.30 -23.08 19.70
C TRP A 216 -9.90 -24.29 18.97
N ALA A 217 -9.25 -24.69 17.89
CA ALA A 217 -9.68 -25.77 17.01
C ALA A 217 -8.65 -26.91 17.00
N ASN A 218 -9.12 -28.15 16.81
CA ASN A 218 -8.23 -29.30 16.57
C ASN A 218 -8.87 -30.30 15.59
N ILE A 219 -8.04 -30.96 14.79
CA ILE A 219 -8.43 -32.07 13.92
C ILE A 219 -7.91 -33.36 14.55
N HIS A 220 -8.83 -34.21 15.02
CA HIS A 220 -8.50 -35.46 15.67
C HIS A 220 -8.73 -36.65 14.72
N MET A 221 -7.74 -37.52 14.54
CA MET A 221 -7.91 -38.76 13.82
C MET A 221 -8.60 -39.80 14.72
N ARG A 222 -9.76 -40.29 14.29
CA ARG A 222 -10.49 -41.31 15.07
C ARG A 222 -9.69 -42.61 15.13
N ARG A 223 -9.44 -43.11 16.34
CA ARG A 223 -8.79 -44.41 16.55
C ARG A 223 -9.60 -45.52 15.85
N ASN A 224 -8.90 -46.45 15.22
CA ASN A 224 -9.45 -47.61 14.51
C ASN A 224 -10.33 -47.29 13.28
N ARG A 225 -10.19 -46.09 12.69
CA ARG A 225 -10.83 -45.74 11.40
C ARG A 225 -9.80 -45.09 10.46
N VAL A 226 -9.69 -45.59 9.23
CA VAL A 226 -8.78 -45.05 8.21
C VAL A 226 -9.31 -43.72 7.70
N ASN A 227 -8.46 -42.68 7.67
CA ASN A 227 -8.77 -41.36 7.11
C ASN A 227 -10.10 -40.76 7.60
N SER A 228 -10.39 -40.88 8.90
CA SER A 228 -11.58 -40.29 9.52
C SER A 228 -11.19 -39.12 10.43
N PRO A 229 -10.88 -37.94 9.86
CA PRO A 229 -10.62 -36.74 10.64
C PRO A 229 -11.92 -36.24 11.26
N MET A 230 -11.87 -35.88 12.53
CA MET A 230 -12.97 -35.26 13.26
C MET A 230 -12.53 -33.89 13.73
N LYS A 231 -13.20 -32.86 13.20
CA LYS A 231 -12.93 -31.48 13.58
C LYS A 231 -13.70 -31.14 14.86
N ARG A 232 -13.01 -30.47 15.78
CA ARG A 232 -13.56 -30.09 17.09
C ARG A 232 -13.20 -28.65 17.40
N THR A 233 -14.16 -27.95 17.98
CA THR A 233 -13.97 -26.60 18.52
C THR A 233 -14.11 -26.66 20.04
N TYR A 234 -13.34 -25.82 20.71
CA TYR A 234 -13.25 -25.80 22.15
C TYR A 234 -13.37 -24.37 22.67
N VAL A 235 -14.01 -24.23 23.82
CA VAL A 235 -13.97 -23.02 24.66
C VAL A 235 -13.74 -23.46 26.11
N CYS A 236 -13.02 -22.65 26.87
CA CYS A 236 -12.77 -22.88 28.29
C CYS A 236 -13.41 -21.79 29.13
N CYS A 237 -13.61 -22.04 30.41
CA CYS A 237 -13.89 -21.02 31.43
C CYS A 237 -13.28 -21.44 32.76
N SER A 238 -13.33 -20.56 33.75
CA SER A 238 -13.04 -20.93 35.13
C SER A 238 -14.15 -21.83 35.70
N ARG A 239 -13.84 -22.58 36.77
CA ARG A 239 -14.78 -23.56 37.34
C ARG A 239 -16.04 -22.92 37.92
N ASP A 240 -15.90 -21.74 38.49
CA ASP A 240 -16.98 -20.94 39.07
C ASP A 240 -17.93 -20.37 38.01
N SER A 241 -17.47 -20.18 36.76
CA SER A 241 -18.32 -19.72 35.65
C SER A 241 -18.85 -20.87 34.78
N ALA A 242 -18.57 -22.13 35.14
CA ALA A 242 -18.91 -23.28 34.30
C ALA A 242 -20.41 -23.52 34.16
N GLU A 243 -21.18 -23.38 35.24
CA GLU A 243 -22.64 -23.54 35.22
C GLU A 243 -23.32 -22.43 34.40
N ASP A 244 -22.82 -21.20 34.50
CA ASP A 244 -23.31 -20.07 33.70
C ASP A 244 -23.02 -20.27 32.20
N LEU A 245 -21.80 -20.69 31.84
CA LEU A 245 -21.47 -20.98 30.44
C LEU A 245 -22.28 -22.17 29.90
N GLU A 246 -22.50 -23.20 30.71
CA GLU A 246 -23.33 -24.36 30.36
C GLU A 246 -24.77 -23.96 30.04
N SER A 247 -25.38 -23.12 30.88
CA SER A 247 -26.71 -22.56 30.66
C SER A 247 -26.78 -21.78 29.33
N LYS A 248 -25.84 -20.87 29.10
CA LYS A 248 -25.77 -20.07 27.86
C LYS A 248 -25.53 -20.94 26.61
N LEU A 249 -24.81 -22.06 26.73
CA LEU A 249 -24.58 -23.01 25.64
C LEU A 249 -25.81 -23.87 25.33
N ALA A 250 -26.64 -24.19 26.32
CA ALA A 250 -27.87 -24.95 26.10
C ALA A 250 -28.83 -24.25 25.12
N ASP A 251 -28.88 -22.91 25.18
CA ASP A 251 -29.73 -22.08 24.31
C ASP A 251 -29.20 -21.89 22.89
N THR A 252 -28.00 -22.39 22.59
CA THR A 252 -27.40 -22.30 21.24
C THR A 252 -27.88 -23.39 20.29
N GLY A 253 -28.45 -24.49 20.81
CA GLY A 253 -28.73 -25.70 20.02
C GLY A 253 -27.48 -26.50 19.60
N LEU A 254 -26.28 -26.11 20.07
CA LEU A 254 -25.04 -26.85 19.79
C LEU A 254 -24.95 -28.14 20.60
N HIS A 255 -24.45 -29.21 19.98
CA HIS A 255 -24.01 -30.39 20.72
C HIS A 255 -22.60 -30.17 21.29
N TRP A 256 -22.51 -30.18 22.62
CA TRP A 256 -21.26 -29.99 23.34
C TRP A 256 -21.08 -31.03 24.46
N GLY A 257 -19.83 -31.23 24.87
CA GLY A 257 -19.46 -32.03 26.03
C GLY A 257 -18.59 -31.24 27.00
N ARG A 258 -18.84 -31.38 28.29
CA ARG A 258 -18.07 -30.76 29.38
C ARG A 258 -17.01 -31.71 29.91
N SER A 259 -15.81 -31.18 30.18
CA SER A 259 -14.73 -31.93 30.81
C SER A 259 -13.92 -31.03 31.75
N GLU A 260 -13.77 -31.45 33.00
CA GLU A 260 -12.93 -30.74 33.96
C GLU A 260 -11.45 -30.95 33.64
N GLN A 261 -10.68 -29.86 33.64
CA GLN A 261 -9.23 -29.86 33.55
C GLN A 261 -8.63 -29.48 34.91
N GLU A 262 -7.29 -29.50 35.02
CA GLU A 262 -6.59 -29.19 36.27
C GLU A 262 -6.96 -27.82 36.85
N THR A 263 -7.09 -26.79 36.00
CA THR A 263 -7.35 -25.40 36.41
C THR A 263 -8.59 -24.75 35.79
N THR A 264 -9.19 -25.37 34.78
CA THR A 264 -10.31 -24.81 34.00
C THR A 264 -11.36 -25.87 33.70
N THR A 265 -12.55 -25.43 33.29
CA THR A 265 -13.56 -26.30 32.71
C THR A 265 -13.55 -26.12 31.20
N ARG A 266 -13.51 -27.23 30.45
CA ARG A 266 -13.45 -27.22 28.98
C ARG A 266 -14.76 -27.75 28.39
N PHE A 267 -15.32 -26.98 27.46
CA PHE A 267 -16.45 -27.37 26.62
C PHE A 267 -15.97 -27.71 25.21
N THR A 268 -16.42 -28.84 24.68
CA THR A 268 -16.02 -29.37 23.36
C THR A 268 -17.22 -29.53 22.45
N CYS A 269 -17.24 -28.85 21.31
CA CYS A 269 -18.24 -29.03 20.27
C CYS A 269 -17.64 -29.87 19.13
N SER A 270 -18.27 -31.00 18.80
CA SER A 270 -17.79 -31.93 17.77
C SER A 270 -18.65 -31.84 16.51
N SER A 271 -18.59 -30.70 15.80
CA SER A 271 -19.23 -30.52 14.49
C SER A 271 -18.20 -30.00 13.47
N THR A 272 -18.21 -30.61 12.28
CA THR A 272 -17.33 -30.20 11.18
C THR A 272 -17.82 -28.90 10.55
N ALA A 273 -19.13 -28.72 10.39
CA ALA A 273 -19.67 -27.47 9.88
C ALA A 273 -19.43 -26.31 10.84
N LEU A 274 -19.65 -26.49 12.15
CA LEU A 274 -19.33 -25.45 13.12
C LEU A 274 -17.84 -25.06 13.07
N TYR A 275 -16.96 -26.06 12.99
CA TYR A 275 -15.53 -25.82 12.85
C TYR A 275 -15.23 -25.00 11.59
N ASP A 276 -15.69 -25.46 10.43
CA ASP A 276 -15.37 -24.82 9.16
C ASP A 276 -15.95 -23.41 9.11
N TRP A 277 -17.20 -23.25 9.55
CA TRP A 277 -17.85 -21.95 9.65
C TRP A 277 -17.09 -20.97 10.56
N LEU A 278 -16.65 -21.39 11.76
CA LEU A 278 -15.88 -20.54 12.65
C LEU A 278 -14.51 -20.19 12.07
N VAL A 279 -13.80 -21.18 11.50
CA VAL A 279 -12.46 -20.98 10.95
C VAL A 279 -12.50 -20.10 9.71
N ASP A 280 -13.46 -20.30 8.81
CA ASP A 280 -13.58 -19.56 7.56
C ASP A 280 -13.99 -18.10 7.82
N ASN A 281 -14.90 -17.85 8.76
CA ASN A 281 -15.39 -16.52 9.06
C ASN A 281 -14.49 -15.74 10.03
N PHE A 282 -14.08 -16.37 11.12
CA PHE A 282 -13.40 -15.71 12.23
C PHE A 282 -11.93 -16.05 12.34
N GLY A 283 -11.44 -17.04 11.59
CA GLY A 283 -10.06 -17.51 11.68
C GLY A 283 -9.79 -18.38 12.92
N VAL A 284 -8.57 -18.88 13.00
CA VAL A 284 -8.07 -19.75 14.07
C VAL A 284 -6.73 -19.22 14.58
N HIS A 285 -6.36 -19.64 15.79
CA HIS A 285 -5.19 -19.17 16.55
C HIS A 285 -5.28 -17.68 16.92
N ALA A 286 -4.60 -17.29 17.99
CA ALA A 286 -4.68 -15.93 18.50
C ALA A 286 -4.32 -14.86 17.45
N GLU A 287 -3.34 -15.11 16.57
CA GLU A 287 -2.92 -14.18 15.52
C GLU A 287 -3.78 -14.19 14.24
N GLY A 288 -4.51 -15.28 13.99
CA GLY A 288 -5.34 -15.44 12.78
C GLY A 288 -6.78 -14.98 12.95
N LYS A 289 -7.24 -14.82 14.21
CA LYS A 289 -8.61 -14.40 14.51
C LYS A 289 -8.93 -13.00 13.96
N ASN A 290 -10.15 -12.79 13.49
CA ASN A 290 -10.60 -11.51 12.94
C ASN A 290 -12.13 -11.37 13.00
N LEU A 291 -12.64 -10.17 12.73
CA LEU A 291 -14.07 -9.93 12.55
C LEU A 291 -14.36 -9.70 11.05
N PRO A 292 -15.27 -10.50 10.45
CA PRO A 292 -15.76 -10.22 9.10
C PRO A 292 -16.70 -9.01 9.10
N ALA A 293 -16.80 -8.33 7.97
CA ALA A 293 -17.51 -7.06 7.87
C ALA A 293 -19.02 -7.15 8.18
N TRP A 294 -19.64 -8.29 7.88
CA TRP A 294 -21.06 -8.52 8.18
C TRP A 294 -21.38 -8.44 9.68
N VAL A 295 -20.39 -8.68 10.56
CA VAL A 295 -20.57 -8.55 12.03
C VAL A 295 -21.04 -7.15 12.41
N PHE A 296 -20.58 -6.10 11.72
CA PHE A 296 -20.92 -4.73 12.08
C PHE A 296 -22.35 -4.34 11.73
N GLY A 297 -22.94 -5.01 10.74
CA GLY A 297 -24.32 -4.80 10.28
C GLY A 297 -25.36 -5.74 10.92
N MET A 298 -24.93 -6.73 11.71
CA MET A 298 -25.85 -7.58 12.47
C MET A 298 -26.78 -6.75 13.38
N ASN A 299 -27.92 -7.33 13.73
CA ASN A 299 -28.80 -6.73 14.72
C ASN A 299 -28.01 -6.45 16.02
N ARG A 300 -28.48 -5.45 16.76
CA ARG A 300 -27.75 -4.94 17.93
C ARG A 300 -27.56 -6.01 19.01
N GLU A 301 -28.58 -6.83 19.25
CA GLU A 301 -28.55 -7.90 20.26
C GLU A 301 -27.43 -8.91 19.98
N TRP A 302 -27.27 -9.37 18.74
CA TRP A 302 -26.22 -10.31 18.35
C TRP A 302 -24.82 -9.70 18.50
N ARG A 303 -24.67 -8.42 18.15
CA ARG A 303 -23.42 -7.68 18.36
C ARG A 303 -23.07 -7.54 19.83
N GLU A 304 -24.07 -7.26 20.68
CA GLU A 304 -23.92 -7.19 22.13
C GLU A 304 -23.49 -8.54 22.71
N GLN A 305 -24.15 -9.63 22.31
CA GLN A 305 -23.80 -10.98 22.77
C GLN A 305 -22.39 -11.40 22.34
N LEU A 306 -21.99 -11.15 21.08
CA LEU A 306 -20.61 -11.40 20.63
C LEU A 306 -19.60 -10.61 21.45
N PHE A 307 -19.87 -9.33 21.70
CA PHE A 307 -19.00 -8.49 22.52
C PHE A 307 -18.89 -9.01 23.95
N LEU A 308 -20.01 -9.39 24.59
CA LEU A 308 -20.05 -9.92 25.95
C LEU A 308 -19.31 -11.26 26.06
N GLY A 309 -19.55 -12.19 25.14
CA GLY A 309 -18.84 -13.47 25.11
C GLY A 309 -17.33 -13.29 25.04
N TYR A 310 -16.85 -12.34 24.23
CA TYR A 310 -15.44 -12.00 24.20
C TYR A 310 -14.95 -11.38 25.52
N MET A 311 -15.71 -10.44 26.10
CA MET A 311 -15.33 -9.79 27.37
C MET A 311 -15.28 -10.75 28.55
N GLU A 312 -16.12 -11.78 28.58
CA GLU A 312 -16.08 -12.79 29.63
C GLU A 312 -14.91 -13.78 29.45
N SER A 313 -14.25 -13.80 28.28
CA SER A 313 -13.10 -14.68 28.01
C SER A 313 -11.78 -13.95 28.23
N ASP A 314 -11.48 -13.01 27.34
CA ASP A 314 -10.23 -12.27 27.30
C ASP A 314 -10.36 -10.84 27.87
N GLY A 315 -11.51 -10.54 28.49
CA GLY A 315 -11.82 -9.23 29.04
C GLY A 315 -11.97 -9.22 30.56
N MET A 316 -12.14 -8.01 31.08
CA MET A 316 -12.36 -7.74 32.49
C MET A 316 -13.37 -6.59 32.60
N GLN A 317 -14.45 -6.81 33.35
CA GLN A 317 -15.39 -5.75 33.69
C GLN A 317 -14.71 -4.70 34.58
N THR A 318 -14.95 -3.43 34.26
CA THR A 318 -14.44 -2.29 35.02
C THR A 318 -15.62 -1.44 35.49
N ARG A 319 -15.38 -0.53 36.43
CA ARG A 319 -16.43 0.35 36.99
C ARG A 319 -17.25 1.09 35.92
N ASN A 320 -16.62 1.48 34.79
CA ASN A 320 -17.23 2.34 33.75
C ASN A 320 -17.27 1.68 32.36
N GLY A 321 -17.17 0.35 32.29
CA GLY A 321 -17.18 -0.41 31.03
C GLY A 321 -16.34 -1.67 31.12
N TYR A 322 -15.47 -1.91 30.14
CA TYR A 322 -14.66 -3.13 30.07
C TYR A 322 -13.20 -2.82 29.74
N SER A 323 -12.32 -3.78 29.95
CA SER A 323 -10.98 -3.79 29.39
C SER A 323 -10.68 -5.16 28.80
N SER A 324 -9.80 -5.23 27.79
CA SER A 324 -9.36 -6.51 27.23
C SER A 324 -7.91 -6.42 26.77
N THR A 325 -7.28 -7.57 26.56
CA THR A 325 -5.93 -7.65 25.99
C THR A 325 -5.88 -8.64 24.84
N SER A 326 -5.12 -8.33 23.80
CA SER A 326 -4.86 -9.29 22.71
C SER A 326 -3.56 -8.96 21.99
N ILE A 327 -2.86 -9.97 21.47
CA ILE A 327 -1.70 -9.80 20.60
C ILE A 327 -2.09 -9.38 19.18
N ASN A 328 -3.37 -9.55 18.81
CA ASN A 328 -3.85 -9.41 17.45
C ASN A 328 -4.44 -8.03 17.18
N ARG A 329 -3.63 -7.19 16.53
CA ARG A 329 -4.02 -5.82 16.17
C ARG A 329 -5.30 -5.74 15.32
N ARG A 330 -5.51 -6.68 14.40
CA ARG A 330 -6.68 -6.70 13.51
C ARG A 330 -7.94 -6.95 14.32
N LEU A 331 -7.91 -7.95 15.21
CA LEU A 331 -9.03 -8.23 16.13
C LEU A 331 -9.29 -7.03 17.06
N CYS A 332 -8.24 -6.39 17.59
CA CYS A 332 -8.37 -5.20 18.42
C CYS A 332 -9.09 -4.04 17.71
N ILE A 333 -8.71 -3.73 16.47
CA ILE A 333 -9.38 -2.68 15.68
C ILE A 333 -10.82 -3.08 15.36
N GLY A 334 -11.07 -4.36 15.03
CA GLY A 334 -12.43 -4.87 14.85
C GLY A 334 -13.29 -4.71 16.10
N MET A 335 -12.80 -5.14 17.25
CA MET A 335 -13.51 -5.01 18.53
C MET A 335 -13.72 -3.56 18.96
N LYS A 336 -12.79 -2.67 18.60
CA LYS A 336 -13.00 -1.23 18.77
C LYS A 336 -14.22 -0.75 17.98
N MET A 337 -14.28 -1.08 16.69
CA MET A 337 -15.36 -0.62 15.81
C MET A 337 -16.70 -1.21 16.25
N LEU A 338 -16.73 -2.50 16.60
CA LEU A 338 -17.90 -3.16 17.17
C LEU A 338 -18.38 -2.44 18.44
N ALA A 339 -17.48 -2.20 19.40
CA ALA A 339 -17.82 -1.55 20.66
C ALA A 339 -18.27 -0.08 20.47
N SER A 340 -17.71 0.63 19.48
CA SER A 340 -18.19 1.96 19.08
C SER A 340 -19.66 1.91 18.64
N GLY A 341 -20.06 0.90 17.87
CA GLY A 341 -21.46 0.61 17.51
C GLY A 341 -22.37 0.31 18.70
N LEU A 342 -21.80 -0.19 19.80
CA LEU A 342 -22.51 -0.46 21.05
C LEU A 342 -22.47 0.72 22.03
N GLY A 343 -21.93 1.87 21.63
CA GLY A 343 -21.91 3.09 22.43
C GLY A 343 -20.72 3.20 23.39
N TYR A 344 -19.63 2.48 23.14
CA TYR A 344 -18.40 2.61 23.91
C TYR A 344 -17.36 3.45 23.17
N ALA A 345 -16.78 4.44 23.86
CA ALA A 345 -15.53 5.03 23.41
C ALA A 345 -14.37 4.13 23.83
N VAL A 346 -13.41 3.96 22.93
CA VAL A 346 -12.31 3.00 23.14
C VAL A 346 -10.96 3.73 23.16
N SER A 347 -10.10 3.37 24.12
CA SER A 347 -8.68 3.68 24.05
C SER A 347 -7.89 2.40 23.83
N MET A 348 -6.79 2.48 23.08
CA MET A 348 -5.93 1.35 22.77
C MET A 348 -4.49 1.72 23.04
N ILE A 349 -3.79 0.89 23.81
CA ILE A 349 -2.38 1.08 24.16
C ILE A 349 -1.63 -0.21 23.83
N ARG A 350 -0.48 -0.09 23.18
CA ARG A 350 0.42 -1.22 22.96
C ARG A 350 1.38 -1.36 24.15
N THR A 351 1.41 -2.54 24.75
CA THR A 351 2.32 -2.88 25.85
C THR A 351 3.42 -3.81 25.34
N VAL A 352 4.67 -3.43 25.60
CA VAL A 352 5.85 -4.26 25.32
C VAL A 352 6.38 -4.78 26.65
N ASN A 353 6.48 -6.11 26.78
CA ASN A 353 6.96 -6.75 28.00
C ASN A 353 8.45 -6.52 28.15
N LYS A 354 8.87 -6.10 29.35
CA LYS A 354 10.28 -5.82 29.69
C LYS A 354 11.03 -7.03 30.26
N ARG A 355 10.32 -8.12 30.56
CA ARG A 355 10.92 -9.32 31.13
C ARG A 355 11.64 -10.12 30.04
N SER A 356 12.83 -10.63 30.36
CA SER A 356 13.64 -11.46 29.46
C SER A 356 13.08 -12.87 29.30
N GLN A 357 12.28 -13.34 30.26
CA GLN A 357 11.70 -14.67 30.26
C GLN A 357 10.36 -14.69 30.99
N CYS A 358 9.36 -15.35 30.40
CA CYS A 358 8.10 -15.67 31.05
C CYS A 358 8.08 -17.16 31.40
N VAL A 359 7.72 -17.48 32.65
CA VAL A 359 7.57 -18.86 33.12
C VAL A 359 6.16 -19.02 33.67
N ILE A 360 5.43 -20.00 33.15
CA ILE A 360 4.09 -20.38 33.61
C ILE A 360 4.15 -21.86 34.00
N ASP A 361 3.85 -22.18 35.26
CA ASP A 361 3.94 -23.54 35.82
C ASP A 361 5.26 -24.26 35.48
N GLY A 362 6.38 -23.57 35.70
CA GLY A 362 7.73 -24.10 35.41
C GLY A 362 8.10 -24.18 33.91
N ARG A 363 7.16 -23.91 33.00
CA ARG A 363 7.40 -23.92 31.54
C ARG A 363 7.81 -22.54 31.06
N ARG A 364 8.90 -22.49 30.28
CA ARG A 364 9.29 -21.27 29.56
C ARG A 364 8.30 -21.01 28.42
N VAL A 365 7.68 -19.84 28.40
CA VAL A 365 6.70 -19.47 27.38
C VAL A 365 7.14 -18.23 26.61
N ASN A 366 6.86 -18.24 25.31
CA ASN A 366 7.14 -17.10 24.42
C ASN A 366 6.04 -16.06 24.58
N GLU A 367 6.39 -14.93 25.19
CA GLU A 367 5.47 -13.82 25.36
C GLU A 367 5.67 -12.78 24.26
N ARG A 368 4.58 -12.33 23.62
CA ARG A 368 4.60 -11.29 22.59
C ARG A 368 4.07 -9.97 23.13
N PRO A 369 4.46 -8.82 22.54
CA PRO A 369 3.78 -7.55 22.81
C PRO A 369 2.28 -7.67 22.51
N TYR A 370 1.46 -7.02 23.33
CA TYR A 370 0.01 -7.07 23.22
C TYR A 370 -0.60 -5.67 23.25
N TYR A 371 -1.85 -5.57 22.82
CA TYR A 371 -2.66 -4.37 22.89
C TYR A 371 -3.61 -4.51 24.06
N ARG A 372 -3.74 -3.45 24.86
CA ARG A 372 -4.78 -3.30 25.87
C ARG A 372 -5.81 -2.32 25.36
N LEU A 373 -7.08 -2.72 25.42
CA LEU A 373 -8.22 -1.89 25.06
C LEU A 373 -8.99 -1.53 26.32
N GLN A 374 -9.41 -0.28 26.43
CA GLN A 374 -10.33 0.18 27.47
C GLN A 374 -11.60 0.71 26.81
N TYR A 375 -12.72 0.10 27.12
CA TYR A 375 -14.05 0.43 26.62
C TYR A 375 -14.80 1.23 27.68
N THR A 376 -15.21 2.46 27.37
CA THR A 376 -15.81 3.39 28.34
C THR A 376 -17.17 3.89 27.83
N LYS A 377 -18.24 3.69 28.59
CA LYS A 377 -19.58 4.21 28.24
C LYS A 377 -19.68 5.72 28.38
N HIS A 378 -19.03 6.28 29.41
CA HIS A 378 -19.07 7.71 29.72
C HIS A 378 -17.64 8.31 29.69
N PRO A 379 -17.05 8.46 28.50
CA PRO A 379 -15.69 8.97 28.37
C PRO A 379 -15.60 10.45 28.75
N ARG A 380 -14.53 10.83 29.48
CA ARG A 380 -14.22 12.25 29.74
C ARG A 380 -13.51 12.92 28.56
N SER A 381 -12.77 12.14 27.76
CA SER A 381 -11.87 12.63 26.70
C SER A 381 -12.36 12.38 25.28
N ALA A 382 -13.55 11.80 25.11
CA ALA A 382 -14.19 11.60 23.81
C ALA A 382 -15.64 12.08 23.85
N VAL A 383 -16.22 12.28 22.66
CA VAL A 383 -17.63 12.66 22.50
C VAL A 383 -18.31 11.61 21.64
N MET A 384 -19.41 11.04 22.13
CA MET A 384 -20.21 10.08 21.38
C MET A 384 -21.17 10.83 20.45
N LYS A 385 -21.26 10.42 19.19
CA LYS A 385 -22.24 10.86 18.19
C LYS A 385 -22.82 9.62 17.49
N GLN A 386 -23.77 9.81 16.57
CA GLN A 386 -24.45 8.70 15.88
C GLN A 386 -23.53 7.93 14.92
N ASP A 387 -22.50 8.57 14.40
CA ASP A 387 -21.48 8.02 13.49
C ASP A 387 -20.37 7.26 14.22
N GLY A 388 -20.26 7.44 15.54
CA GLY A 388 -19.31 6.74 16.41
C GLY A 388 -18.81 7.65 17.53
N PHE A 389 -17.51 7.60 17.81
CA PHE A 389 -16.93 8.45 18.85
C PHE A 389 -15.82 9.34 18.30
N TRP A 390 -15.85 10.59 18.73
CA TRP A 390 -14.87 11.60 18.42
C TRP A 390 -13.77 11.57 19.47
N GLY A 391 -12.58 11.17 19.06
CA GLY A 391 -11.44 10.95 19.94
C GLY A 391 -10.40 12.06 19.82
N LEU A 392 -9.90 12.57 20.95
CA LEU A 392 -8.84 13.59 20.95
C LEU A 392 -7.51 13.02 20.44
N VAL A 393 -6.90 13.71 19.48
CA VAL A 393 -5.50 13.51 19.08
C VAL A 393 -4.62 14.30 20.05
N ARG A 394 -3.82 13.57 20.83
CA ARG A 394 -3.06 14.10 21.97
C ARG A 394 -1.68 14.59 21.60
N GLY A 395 -1.12 14.10 20.49
CA GLY A 395 0.23 14.44 20.11
C GLY A 395 0.59 13.91 18.74
N LYS A 396 1.59 14.55 18.16
CA LYS A 396 2.22 14.21 16.89
C LYS A 396 3.71 13.99 17.14
N SER A 397 4.31 13.00 16.48
CA SER A 397 5.76 12.83 16.45
C SER A 397 6.23 12.51 15.03
N GLU A 398 7.53 12.64 14.76
CA GLU A 398 8.10 12.10 13.53
C GLU A 398 7.83 10.59 13.45
N GLY A 399 7.49 10.13 12.24
CA GLY A 399 7.32 8.73 11.90
C GLY A 399 8.55 8.16 11.21
N ARG A 400 8.37 7.01 10.56
CA ARG A 400 9.41 6.42 9.74
C ARG A 400 9.62 7.27 8.51
N ARG A 401 10.90 7.47 8.19
CA ARG A 401 11.33 8.17 6.99
C ARG A 401 11.43 7.19 5.84
N ASN A 402 11.05 7.66 4.66
CA ASN A 402 11.25 6.96 3.41
C ASN A 402 10.68 5.52 3.43
N ILE A 403 9.40 5.39 3.78
CA ILE A 403 8.68 4.11 3.76
C ILE A 403 7.62 4.09 2.66
N THR A 404 7.31 2.88 2.18
CA THR A 404 6.24 2.71 1.20
C THR A 404 4.92 3.07 1.84
N VAL A 405 4.26 4.04 1.24
CA VAL A 405 2.95 4.53 1.61
C VAL A 405 1.99 4.27 0.44
N TYR A 406 0.75 3.89 0.74
CA TYR A 406 -0.31 3.44 -0.12
C TYR A 406 -1.49 4.41 -0.02
N ASN A 407 -2.24 4.58 -1.10
CA ASN A 407 -3.51 5.28 -1.08
C ASN A 407 -4.49 4.57 -2.02
N MET A 408 -5.76 4.90 -1.88
CA MET A 408 -6.80 4.46 -2.79
C MET A 408 -7.75 5.61 -3.13
N GLU A 409 -8.45 5.44 -4.24
CA GLU A 409 -9.53 6.31 -4.67
C GLU A 409 -10.85 5.56 -4.48
N VAL A 410 -11.73 6.09 -3.63
CA VAL A 410 -13.05 5.54 -3.32
C VAL A 410 -14.15 6.34 -4.00
N GLU A 411 -15.14 5.65 -4.58
CA GLU A 411 -16.29 6.27 -5.24
C GLU A 411 -17.17 7.11 -4.29
N ASP A 412 -17.69 8.23 -4.80
CA ASP A 412 -18.77 9.06 -4.21
C ASP A 412 -18.39 9.85 -2.94
N ASP A 413 -18.08 9.16 -1.83
CA ASP A 413 -17.71 9.84 -0.57
C ASP A 413 -16.24 10.23 -0.48
N HIS A 414 -15.43 9.76 -1.42
CA HIS A 414 -13.99 9.96 -1.47
C HIS A 414 -13.28 9.71 -0.13
N SER A 415 -13.74 8.73 0.64
CA SER A 415 -13.22 8.49 2.00
C SER A 415 -13.29 7.02 2.35
N TYR A 416 -12.46 6.64 3.31
CA TYR A 416 -12.39 5.29 3.83
C TYR A 416 -12.00 5.31 5.30
N THR A 417 -11.79 4.11 5.85
CA THR A 417 -11.31 3.95 7.22
C THR A 417 -9.84 3.58 7.23
N ALA A 418 -9.04 4.28 8.05
CA ALA A 418 -7.68 3.87 8.40
C ALA A 418 -7.65 3.51 9.88
N ASP A 419 -7.47 2.23 10.20
CA ASP A 419 -7.60 1.65 11.53
C ASP A 419 -8.92 2.02 12.23
N GLY A 420 -10.02 2.13 11.47
CA GLY A 420 -11.33 2.52 11.97
C GLY A 420 -11.51 4.03 12.22
N ILE A 421 -10.56 4.87 11.80
CA ILE A 421 -10.66 6.33 11.81
C ILE A 421 -11.05 6.82 10.42
N ALA A 422 -11.96 7.80 10.33
CA ALA A 422 -12.40 8.36 9.06
C ALA A 422 -11.32 9.23 8.40
N VAL A 423 -10.95 8.87 7.17
CA VAL A 423 -9.90 9.54 6.37
C VAL A 423 -10.40 9.75 4.94
N HIS A 424 -9.83 10.70 4.23
CA HIS A 424 -10.25 11.03 2.86
C HIS A 424 -9.23 10.55 1.82
N ASN A 425 -9.66 10.34 0.57
CA ASN A 425 -8.78 10.09 -0.57
C ASN A 425 -7.76 11.22 -0.68
N CYS A 426 -6.60 10.94 -1.26
CA CYS A 426 -5.56 11.94 -1.50
C CYS A 426 -5.86 12.87 -2.71
N GLN A 427 -7.12 13.28 -2.90
CA GLN A 427 -7.56 14.24 -3.92
C GLN A 427 -8.19 15.50 -3.33
N ALA A 428 -7.99 16.63 -4.03
CA ALA A 428 -8.44 17.96 -3.66
C ALA A 428 -9.94 18.16 -3.93
N PHE A 429 -10.62 18.86 -3.01
CA PHE A 429 -12.02 19.29 -3.15
C PHE A 429 -12.17 20.54 -4.04
N SER A 430 -13.32 20.64 -4.74
CA SER A 430 -13.61 21.54 -5.88
C SER A 430 -13.76 23.05 -5.60
N ILE A 431 -13.71 23.84 -6.68
CA ILE A 431 -13.42 25.30 -6.80
C ILE A 431 -14.60 26.30 -6.66
N ALA A 432 -15.85 25.89 -6.49
CA ALA A 432 -16.99 26.81 -6.66
C ALA A 432 -17.23 27.90 -5.56
N GLY A 433 -16.30 28.16 -4.63
CA GLY A 433 -16.54 28.95 -3.40
C GLY A 433 -15.73 30.25 -3.23
N LEU A 434 -15.13 30.78 -4.31
CA LEU A 434 -13.97 31.69 -4.28
C LEU A 434 -14.16 33.13 -3.77
N ARG A 435 -15.20 33.44 -2.97
CA ARG A 435 -15.28 34.76 -2.30
C ARG A 435 -15.61 34.74 -0.81
N LYS A 436 -15.74 33.56 -0.19
CA LYS A 436 -15.95 33.45 1.27
C LYS A 436 -15.04 32.44 1.97
N ALA A 437 -14.21 31.72 1.22
CA ALA A 437 -13.46 30.55 1.71
C ALA A 437 -11.94 30.77 1.68
N LEU A 438 -11.44 31.67 2.54
CA LEU A 438 -10.00 31.94 2.68
C LEU A 438 -9.30 31.10 3.77
N ASP A 439 -9.94 30.06 4.35
CA ASP A 439 -9.45 29.42 5.59
C ASP A 439 -9.39 27.86 5.65
N ASP A 440 -9.45 27.08 4.54
CA ASP A 440 -9.48 25.58 4.65
C ASP A 440 -8.27 24.80 4.02
N PRO A 441 -7.49 24.02 4.82
CA PRO A 441 -6.27 23.25 4.44
C PRO A 441 -6.38 22.01 3.52
N ARG A 442 -7.56 21.61 3.04
CA ARG A 442 -7.78 20.27 2.42
C ARG A 442 -7.27 20.08 1.00
N GLY A 443 -7.06 21.15 0.25
CA GLY A 443 -6.49 21.09 -1.11
C GLY A 443 -4.99 21.32 -1.15
N GLN A 444 -4.34 21.47 0.02
CA GLN A 444 -3.05 22.13 0.09
C GLN A 444 -1.96 21.50 -0.76
N LEU A 445 -1.74 20.20 -0.99
CA LEU A 445 -0.55 19.83 -1.78
C LEU A 445 -0.67 20.09 -3.29
N MET A 446 -1.86 19.88 -3.88
CA MET A 446 -2.12 20.20 -5.30
C MET A 446 -2.43 21.70 -5.48
N LEU A 447 -3.10 22.33 -4.52
CA LEU A 447 -3.24 23.78 -4.48
C LEU A 447 -1.93 24.48 -4.12
N GLU A 448 -1.05 23.91 -3.30
CA GLU A 448 0.32 24.38 -3.02
C GLU A 448 1.18 24.11 -4.24
N TYR A 449 0.95 23.03 -5.01
CA TYR A 449 1.60 22.84 -6.31
C TYR A 449 1.17 23.93 -7.28
N LEU A 450 -0.13 24.14 -7.47
CA LEU A 450 -0.65 25.23 -8.31
C LEU A 450 -0.31 26.62 -7.77
N ARG A 451 -0.25 26.82 -6.44
CA ARG A 451 0.16 28.08 -5.79
C ARG A 451 1.66 28.29 -5.95
N ALA A 452 2.48 27.25 -5.79
CA ALA A 452 3.91 27.31 -6.07
C ALA A 452 4.12 27.66 -7.54
N CYS A 453 3.45 26.97 -8.46
CA CYS A 453 3.44 27.33 -9.88
C CYS A 453 3.00 28.79 -10.09
N HIS A 454 1.91 29.24 -9.47
CA HIS A 454 1.43 30.63 -9.63
C HIS A 454 2.39 31.68 -9.05
N LYS A 455 3.08 31.35 -7.94
CA LYS A 455 4.11 32.21 -7.32
C LYS A 455 5.39 32.25 -8.16
N ILE A 456 5.86 31.10 -8.64
CA ILE A 456 7.00 30.97 -9.55
C ILE A 456 6.71 31.67 -10.89
N ASP A 457 5.44 31.69 -11.32
CA ASP A 457 4.95 32.27 -12.57
C ASP A 457 5.67 31.74 -13.83
N PRO A 458 5.75 30.40 -14.03
CA PRO A 458 6.41 29.80 -15.18
C PRO A 458 5.55 29.96 -16.44
N GLU A 459 6.16 29.86 -17.62
CA GLU A 459 5.43 29.78 -18.89
C GLU A 459 4.80 28.38 -19.08
N TRP A 460 5.48 27.34 -18.58
CA TRP A 460 5.09 25.95 -18.77
C TRP A 460 4.95 25.20 -17.43
N ILE A 461 4.03 24.26 -17.35
CA ILE A 461 3.92 23.33 -16.22
C ILE A 461 3.75 21.94 -16.79
N VAL A 462 4.55 20.98 -16.32
CA VAL A 462 4.48 19.58 -16.73
C VAL A 462 4.15 18.75 -15.49
N TRP A 463 3.01 18.11 -15.46
CA TRP A 463 2.57 17.31 -14.32
C TRP A 463 2.38 15.85 -14.72
N GLU A 464 3.02 14.95 -13.98
CA GLU A 464 2.94 13.50 -14.21
C GLU A 464 2.11 12.83 -13.12
N ASN A 465 1.23 11.93 -13.52
CA ASN A 465 0.50 11.09 -12.58
C ASN A 465 0.10 9.74 -13.21
N VAL A 466 -0.39 8.80 -12.41
CA VAL A 466 -0.94 7.53 -12.91
C VAL A 466 -2.29 7.74 -13.64
N PRO A 467 -2.65 6.87 -14.61
CA PRO A 467 -3.92 6.95 -15.36
C PRO A 467 -5.20 7.05 -14.52
N GLY A 468 -5.17 6.55 -13.29
CA GLY A 468 -6.31 6.61 -12.37
C GLY A 468 -6.81 8.04 -12.09
N VAL A 469 -5.95 9.06 -12.23
CA VAL A 469 -6.34 10.47 -12.01
C VAL A 469 -7.48 10.92 -12.91
N LEU A 470 -7.54 10.43 -14.16
CA LEU A 470 -8.56 10.83 -15.15
C LEU A 470 -9.96 10.29 -14.80
N SER A 471 -10.01 9.17 -14.10
CA SER A 471 -11.25 8.51 -13.67
C SER A 471 -11.65 8.85 -12.24
N ALA A 472 -10.77 9.53 -11.50
CA ALA A 472 -10.98 9.82 -10.10
C ALA A 472 -12.10 10.86 -9.92
N ASP A 473 -12.94 10.67 -8.91
CA ASP A 473 -14.20 11.41 -8.74
C ASP A 473 -15.08 11.47 -10.01
N LYS A 474 -15.18 10.35 -10.75
CA LYS A 474 -15.91 10.27 -12.04
C LYS A 474 -15.43 11.35 -13.03
N GLY A 475 -14.15 11.73 -12.94
CA GLY A 475 -13.51 12.78 -13.73
C GLY A 475 -13.54 14.17 -13.09
N ARG A 476 -14.29 14.41 -12.01
CA ARG A 476 -14.44 15.74 -11.38
C ARG A 476 -13.18 16.23 -10.67
N ALA A 477 -12.33 15.35 -10.15
CA ALA A 477 -11.08 15.76 -9.51
C ALA A 477 -10.07 16.30 -10.52
N PHE A 478 -9.92 15.59 -11.64
CA PHE A 478 -9.17 16.11 -12.78
C PHE A 478 -9.86 17.34 -13.40
N GLY A 479 -11.19 17.36 -13.45
CA GLY A 479 -11.96 18.54 -13.84
C GLY A 479 -11.73 19.75 -12.93
N SER A 480 -11.55 19.55 -11.62
CA SER A 480 -11.23 20.61 -10.65
C SER A 480 -9.81 21.13 -10.84
N LEU A 481 -8.85 20.24 -11.14
CA LEU A 481 -7.50 20.66 -11.54
C LEU A 481 -7.56 21.55 -12.79
N LEU A 482 -8.29 21.13 -13.83
CA LEU A 482 -8.46 21.90 -15.06
C LEU A 482 -9.17 23.24 -14.82
N ALA A 483 -10.17 23.26 -13.95
CA ALA A 483 -10.84 24.51 -13.55
C ALA A 483 -9.89 25.45 -12.82
N GLY A 484 -9.02 24.94 -11.95
CA GLY A 484 -8.01 25.74 -11.25
C GLY A 484 -6.95 26.30 -12.19
N VAL A 485 -6.56 25.53 -13.21
CA VAL A 485 -5.71 26.01 -14.30
C VAL A 485 -6.38 27.15 -15.07
N ALA A 486 -7.64 26.96 -15.49
CA ALA A 486 -8.38 27.97 -16.23
C ALA A 486 -8.61 29.26 -15.42
N GLU A 487 -8.73 29.16 -14.10
CA GLU A 487 -8.88 30.31 -13.22
C GLU A 487 -7.56 31.05 -12.99
N LEU A 488 -6.47 30.33 -12.70
CA LEU A 488 -5.17 30.94 -12.42
C LEU A 488 -4.52 31.53 -13.67
N TRP A 489 -4.80 30.96 -14.85
CA TRP A 489 -4.24 31.38 -16.13
C TRP A 489 -5.34 31.47 -17.21
N PRO A 490 -6.15 32.55 -17.21
CA PRO A 490 -7.29 32.70 -18.13
C PRO A 490 -6.92 32.69 -19.62
N ASP A 491 -5.74 33.21 -19.95
CA ASP A 491 -5.21 33.22 -21.32
C ASP A 491 -4.42 31.93 -21.66
N GLY A 492 -4.06 31.17 -20.64
CA GLY A 492 -3.37 29.89 -20.74
C GLY A 492 -4.29 28.72 -21.03
N GLY A 493 -3.72 27.53 -21.14
CA GLY A 493 -4.49 26.31 -21.38
C GLY A 493 -3.69 25.04 -21.14
N ALA A 494 -4.42 23.92 -21.09
CA ALA A 494 -3.89 22.63 -20.71
C ALA A 494 -4.18 21.56 -21.77
N ALA A 495 -3.23 20.66 -21.94
CA ALA A 495 -3.37 19.45 -22.73
C ALA A 495 -2.91 18.26 -21.89
N TRP A 496 -3.56 17.11 -22.02
CA TRP A 496 -3.13 15.90 -21.33
C TRP A 496 -3.23 14.66 -22.21
N ARG A 497 -2.35 13.69 -21.96
CA ARG A 497 -2.33 12.42 -22.69
C ARG A 497 -1.77 11.32 -21.80
N VAL A 498 -2.30 10.10 -21.95
CA VAL A 498 -1.67 8.89 -21.40
C VAL A 498 -0.56 8.46 -22.33
N LEU A 499 0.69 8.58 -21.90
CA LEU A 499 1.87 8.14 -22.64
C LEU A 499 2.36 6.81 -22.07
N ASP A 500 2.75 5.90 -22.96
CA ASP A 500 3.39 4.64 -22.60
C ASP A 500 4.86 4.69 -23.01
N ALA A 501 5.77 4.57 -22.04
CA ALA A 501 7.22 4.73 -22.25
C ALA A 501 7.79 3.83 -23.35
N GLN A 502 7.15 2.68 -23.63
CA GLN A 502 7.55 1.75 -24.68
C GLN A 502 7.68 2.38 -26.08
N PHE A 503 6.98 3.48 -26.34
CA PHE A 503 6.99 4.17 -27.63
C PHE A 503 8.03 5.30 -27.72
N TYR A 504 8.82 5.51 -26.66
CA TYR A 504 9.74 6.66 -26.55
C TYR A 504 11.21 6.23 -26.39
N GLY A 505 11.56 4.99 -26.72
CA GLY A 505 12.96 4.54 -26.76
C GLY A 505 13.44 3.74 -25.54
N VAL A 506 12.51 3.25 -24.70
CA VAL A 506 12.82 2.26 -23.65
C VAL A 506 11.93 1.03 -23.80
N ALA A 507 12.47 -0.16 -23.56
CA ALA A 507 11.74 -1.42 -23.64
C ALA A 507 10.89 -1.69 -22.37
N GLN A 508 10.05 -0.72 -21.97
CA GLN A 508 9.24 -0.80 -20.76
C GLN A 508 7.81 -0.32 -21.00
N ARG A 509 6.81 -1.16 -20.69
CA ARG A 509 5.40 -0.76 -20.62
C ARG A 509 5.15 0.06 -19.35
N ARG A 510 5.15 1.39 -19.44
CA ARG A 510 4.91 2.33 -18.32
C ARG A 510 3.95 3.42 -18.78
N ARG A 511 2.66 3.23 -18.46
CA ARG A 511 1.59 4.19 -18.77
C ARG A 511 1.46 5.24 -17.68
N ARG A 512 1.57 6.52 -18.04
CA ARG A 512 1.35 7.69 -17.17
C ARG A 512 0.56 8.78 -17.89
N VAL A 513 -0.21 9.54 -17.13
CA VAL A 513 -0.88 10.77 -17.57
C VAL A 513 0.11 11.90 -17.43
N PHE A 514 0.38 12.56 -18.53
CA PHE A 514 1.10 13.81 -18.55
C PHE A 514 0.11 14.92 -18.85
N LEU A 515 0.10 15.95 -18.01
CA LEU A 515 -0.63 17.19 -18.18
C LEU A 515 0.40 18.29 -18.44
N VAL A 516 0.33 18.91 -19.61
CA VAL A 516 1.13 20.07 -19.99
C VAL A 516 0.22 21.29 -19.97
N ILE A 517 0.63 22.32 -19.24
CA ILE A 517 -0.06 23.61 -19.18
C ILE A 517 0.88 24.66 -19.76
N ASN A 518 0.35 25.50 -20.65
CA ASN A 518 0.97 26.77 -20.99
C ASN A 518 0.19 27.88 -20.28
N THR A 519 0.87 28.72 -19.50
CA THR A 519 0.23 29.73 -18.64
C THR A 519 -0.07 31.03 -19.38
N ARG A 520 0.36 31.16 -20.65
CA ARG A 520 0.29 32.41 -21.44
C ARG A 520 -0.62 32.32 -22.65
N ASP A 521 -0.69 31.17 -23.30
CA ASP A 521 -1.51 30.92 -24.48
C ASP A 521 -2.00 29.47 -24.53
N TRP A 522 -3.32 29.31 -24.44
CA TRP A 522 -4.00 28.02 -24.49
C TRP A 522 -3.69 27.19 -25.75
N ARG A 523 -3.37 27.84 -26.88
CA ARG A 523 -3.10 27.16 -28.16
C ARG A 523 -1.80 26.37 -28.14
N ARG A 524 -0.92 26.67 -27.19
CA ARG A 524 0.47 26.17 -27.17
C ARG A 524 0.61 24.84 -26.43
N ALA A 525 -0.31 24.50 -25.54
CA ALA A 525 -0.24 23.25 -24.77
C ALA A 525 -0.50 21.99 -25.62
N ALA A 526 -1.50 22.02 -26.51
CA ALA A 526 -1.89 20.84 -27.30
C ALA A 526 -0.80 20.37 -28.29
N PRO A 527 -0.12 21.26 -29.05
CA PRO A 527 0.96 20.85 -29.96
C PRO A 527 2.15 20.18 -29.27
N VAL A 528 2.31 20.32 -27.95
CA VAL A 528 3.35 19.59 -27.19
C VAL A 528 3.04 18.09 -27.09
N LEU A 529 1.77 17.71 -26.94
CA LEU A 529 1.36 16.32 -26.68
C LEU A 529 0.70 15.62 -27.88
N PHE A 530 0.30 16.38 -28.91
CA PHE A 530 -0.43 15.88 -30.08
C PHE A 530 0.26 16.33 -31.37
N GLU A 531 0.69 15.37 -32.19
CA GLU A 531 1.25 15.63 -33.52
C GLU A 531 0.13 16.06 -34.48
N ARG A 532 0.28 17.19 -35.19
CA ARG A 532 -0.74 17.74 -36.11
C ARG A 532 -1.20 16.73 -37.18
N GLU A 533 -0.29 15.87 -37.64
CA GLU A 533 -0.55 14.85 -38.67
C GLU A 533 -1.44 13.70 -38.16
N SER A 534 -1.46 13.44 -36.84
CA SER A 534 -2.25 12.37 -36.22
C SER A 534 -3.75 12.68 -36.07
N LEU A 535 -4.16 13.93 -36.28
CA LEU A 535 -5.56 14.38 -36.18
C LEU A 535 -6.37 14.17 -37.47
N GLN A 536 -5.73 13.71 -38.55
CA GLN A 536 -6.37 13.49 -39.86
C GLN A 536 -7.01 12.10 -40.03
N TRP A 537 -6.98 11.26 -38.99
CA TRP A 537 -7.49 9.87 -39.01
C TRP A 537 -6.86 8.93 -40.04
N ASP A 538 -5.76 9.34 -40.70
CA ASP A 538 -5.08 8.56 -41.73
C ASP A 538 -3.71 8.04 -41.22
N TYR A 539 -3.74 7.15 -40.23
CA TYR A 539 -2.53 6.54 -39.66
C TYR A 539 -2.58 5.00 -39.77
N PRO A 540 -1.47 4.33 -40.11
CA PRO A 540 -1.38 2.87 -40.11
C PRO A 540 -1.70 2.30 -38.73
N SER A 541 -2.31 1.13 -38.69
CA SER A 541 -2.83 0.52 -37.47
C SER A 541 -1.73 0.38 -36.38
N SER A 542 -2.10 0.42 -35.10
CA SER A 542 -1.17 0.15 -33.96
C SER A 542 -0.37 -1.16 -34.15
N ARG A 543 -0.88 -2.08 -34.99
CA ARG A 543 -0.23 -3.34 -35.37
C ARG A 543 0.95 -3.15 -36.33
N GLU A 544 0.89 -2.16 -37.21
CA GLU A 544 1.97 -1.82 -38.16
C GLU A 544 3.06 -1.00 -37.49
N ALA A 545 2.71 -0.09 -36.58
CA ALA A 545 3.69 0.58 -35.71
C ALA A 545 4.43 -0.43 -34.81
N ARG A 546 3.72 -1.42 -34.24
CA ARG A 546 4.34 -2.55 -33.51
C ARG A 546 5.28 -3.37 -34.41
N LYS A 547 4.90 -3.64 -35.67
CA LYS A 547 5.76 -4.35 -36.64
C LYS A 547 6.97 -3.53 -37.09
N ALA A 548 6.83 -2.22 -37.24
CA ALA A 548 7.90 -1.33 -37.65
C ALA A 548 8.90 -1.09 -36.52
N ILE A 549 8.42 -0.99 -35.28
CA ILE A 549 9.29 -0.98 -34.09
C ILE A 549 9.97 -2.34 -33.97
N ALA A 550 9.27 -3.47 -34.06
CA ALA A 550 9.89 -4.81 -34.05
C ALA A 550 10.94 -4.99 -35.16
N ARG A 551 10.71 -4.48 -36.37
CA ARG A 551 11.69 -4.49 -37.47
C ARG A 551 12.86 -3.52 -37.27
N ARG A 552 12.64 -2.39 -36.59
CA ARG A 552 13.74 -1.49 -36.19
C ARG A 552 14.52 -2.08 -35.03
N SER A 553 13.88 -2.82 -34.12
CA SER A 553 14.52 -3.68 -33.13
C SER A 553 15.44 -4.66 -33.84
N ASP A 554 14.93 -5.41 -34.84
CA ASP A 554 15.69 -6.38 -35.64
C ASP A 554 16.89 -5.77 -36.38
N ALA A 555 16.80 -4.50 -36.82
CA ALA A 555 17.90 -3.79 -37.49
C ALA A 555 18.84 -3.04 -36.51
N SER A 556 18.47 -2.95 -35.23
CA SER A 556 19.25 -2.34 -34.14
C SER A 556 19.92 -3.36 -33.23
N VAL A 557 19.58 -4.65 -33.39
CA VAL A 557 20.45 -5.75 -32.97
C VAL A 557 21.58 -5.78 -34.00
N GLY A 558 22.80 -5.44 -33.61
CA GLY A 558 23.96 -5.72 -34.46
C GLY A 558 23.90 -7.18 -34.89
N GLU A 559 24.31 -7.49 -36.13
CA GLU A 559 24.34 -8.86 -36.66
C GLU A 559 25.04 -9.79 -35.66
N ALA A 560 24.25 -10.46 -34.82
CA ALA A 560 24.69 -11.57 -34.03
C ALA A 560 24.81 -12.74 -35.01
N VAL A 561 26.05 -13.06 -35.36
CA VAL A 561 26.35 -14.25 -36.15
C VAL A 561 25.96 -15.47 -35.32
N GLY A 562 24.78 -16.02 -35.62
CA GLY A 562 24.35 -17.37 -35.28
C GLY A 562 24.09 -17.66 -33.79
N GLY A 563 22.86 -17.46 -33.34
CA GLY A 563 22.33 -18.00 -32.07
C GLY A 563 20.86 -17.63 -31.91
N THR A 564 20.00 -18.61 -31.65
CA THR A 564 18.55 -18.43 -31.45
C THR A 564 18.24 -18.00 -30.02
N ASP A 565 18.83 -16.89 -29.55
CA ASP A 565 18.63 -16.41 -28.19
C ASP A 565 17.20 -15.89 -27.98
N ARG A 566 16.39 -16.59 -27.17
CA ARG A 566 15.04 -16.17 -26.76
C ARG A 566 15.09 -15.62 -25.33
N CYS A 567 14.63 -14.37 -25.15
CA CYS A 567 14.48 -13.74 -23.84
C CYS A 567 13.07 -13.17 -23.64
N GLY A 568 12.61 -13.09 -22.39
CA GLY A 568 11.30 -12.54 -22.06
C GLY A 568 11.18 -12.00 -20.63
N ALA A 569 10.18 -11.15 -20.42
CA ALA A 569 9.92 -10.46 -19.17
C ALA A 569 9.02 -11.29 -18.26
N ILE A 570 9.33 -11.35 -16.96
CA ILE A 570 8.47 -12.02 -15.97
C ILE A 570 7.68 -10.95 -15.22
N ALA A 571 6.38 -11.17 -15.06
CA ALA A 571 5.53 -10.25 -14.31
C ALA A 571 5.99 -10.20 -12.84
N GLY A 572 6.39 -9.03 -12.34
CA GLY A 572 6.91 -8.91 -10.97
C GLY A 572 5.90 -9.32 -9.89
N ASN A 573 4.61 -9.28 -10.23
CA ASN A 573 3.51 -9.77 -9.42
C ASN A 573 3.42 -11.31 -9.34
N ILE A 574 4.34 -12.10 -9.90
CA ILE A 574 4.38 -13.56 -9.71
C ILE A 574 5.65 -14.05 -9.00
N ILE A 575 6.67 -13.20 -8.88
CA ILE A 575 7.95 -13.54 -8.24
C ILE A 575 7.81 -13.50 -6.71
N ASN A 576 8.30 -14.54 -6.01
CA ASN A 576 8.22 -14.70 -4.54
C ASN A 576 6.79 -14.74 -3.95
N ARG A 577 5.78 -15.16 -4.72
CA ARG A 577 4.40 -15.32 -4.21
C ARG A 577 4.13 -16.73 -3.67
N LYS A 578 3.14 -16.81 -2.76
CA LYS A 578 2.63 -18.10 -2.24
C LYS A 578 1.90 -18.88 -3.36
N PRO A 579 1.95 -20.22 -3.36
CA PRO A 579 1.17 -21.05 -4.28
C PRO A 579 -0.32 -20.67 -4.21
N GLY A 580 -0.94 -20.34 -5.35
CA GLY A 580 -2.35 -19.93 -5.45
C GLY A 580 -2.60 -18.45 -5.78
N ASN A 581 -1.59 -17.58 -5.67
CA ASN A 581 -1.70 -16.16 -6.03
C ASN A 581 -1.25 -15.87 -7.48
N GLY A 582 -1.85 -16.56 -8.45
CA GLY A 582 -1.53 -16.42 -9.87
C GLY A 582 -1.66 -14.98 -10.38
N GLY A 583 -0.78 -14.59 -11.30
CA GLY A 583 -0.85 -13.30 -12.00
C GLY A 583 -2.04 -13.25 -12.97
N ASN A 584 -2.45 -12.05 -13.36
CA ASN A 584 -3.38 -11.89 -14.48
C ASN A 584 -2.63 -12.17 -15.79
N GLY A 585 -3.02 -13.22 -16.52
CA GLY A 585 -2.41 -13.60 -17.80
C GLY A 585 -1.31 -14.68 -17.67
N PRO A 586 -0.52 -14.92 -18.73
CA PRO A 586 0.50 -15.98 -18.78
C PRO A 586 1.64 -15.80 -17.76
N GLY A 587 1.76 -14.62 -17.13
CA GLY A 587 2.77 -14.32 -16.11
C GLY A 587 4.16 -13.98 -16.68
N TYR A 588 4.31 -14.02 -17.99
CA TYR A 588 5.48 -13.58 -18.74
C TYR A 588 5.05 -12.95 -20.08
N GLU A 589 5.91 -12.11 -20.65
CA GLU A 589 5.78 -11.62 -22.03
C GLU A 589 7.04 -12.05 -22.80
N ASP A 590 6.86 -12.46 -24.05
CA ASP A 590 7.90 -12.91 -24.97
C ASP A 590 8.18 -11.91 -26.11
N ASP A 591 7.53 -10.74 -26.08
CA ASP A 591 7.66 -9.67 -27.08
C ASP A 591 8.85 -8.73 -26.82
N GLY A 592 9.67 -9.03 -25.80
CA GLY A 592 10.84 -8.26 -25.41
C GLY A 592 10.54 -7.00 -24.56
N ALA A 593 9.28 -6.68 -24.27
CA ALA A 593 8.92 -5.51 -23.45
C ALA A 593 8.82 -5.84 -21.95
N MET A 594 9.51 -5.06 -21.10
CA MET A 594 9.42 -5.20 -19.66
C MET A 594 8.13 -4.59 -19.07
N TYR A 595 7.66 -5.17 -17.97
CA TYR A 595 6.61 -4.56 -17.15
C TYR A 595 7.10 -3.26 -16.48
N THR A 596 6.16 -2.39 -16.08
CA THR A 596 6.48 -1.13 -15.38
C THR A 596 7.38 -1.40 -14.17
N LEU A 597 8.55 -0.77 -14.10
CA LEU A 597 9.36 -0.81 -12.88
C LEU A 597 8.63 -0.07 -11.75
N THR A 598 8.31 -0.80 -10.69
CA THR A 598 7.73 -0.29 -9.45
C THR A 598 8.75 -0.47 -8.32
N ALA A 599 8.68 0.39 -7.31
CA ALA A 599 9.53 0.27 -6.11
C ALA A 599 9.15 -0.94 -5.22
N SER A 600 8.03 -1.61 -5.51
CA SER A 600 7.47 -2.71 -4.72
C SER A 600 7.73 -4.09 -5.30
N ASP A 601 7.82 -4.21 -6.62
CA ASP A 601 7.92 -5.51 -7.29
C ASP A 601 9.38 -5.93 -7.50
N VAL A 602 9.61 -7.25 -7.50
CA VAL A 602 10.86 -7.83 -7.98
C VAL A 602 10.72 -8.02 -9.48
N HIS A 603 11.61 -7.43 -10.27
CA HIS A 603 11.58 -7.51 -11.73
C HIS A 603 12.56 -8.56 -12.22
N GLY A 604 12.07 -9.51 -13.01
CA GLY A 604 12.85 -10.65 -13.48
C GLY A 604 12.72 -10.88 -14.98
N VAL A 605 13.73 -11.51 -15.55
CA VAL A 605 13.81 -11.91 -16.96
C VAL A 605 14.16 -13.39 -17.06
N TRP A 606 13.75 -14.02 -18.16
CA TRP A 606 14.19 -15.34 -18.55
C TRP A 606 14.95 -15.29 -19.89
N CYS A 607 16.01 -16.09 -20.04
CA CYS A 607 16.80 -16.21 -21.28
C CYS A 607 17.17 -17.68 -21.57
N THR A 608 17.27 -18.07 -22.85
CA THR A 608 17.93 -19.33 -23.26
C THR A 608 19.45 -19.24 -23.11
N SER A 609 20.10 -20.37 -22.81
CA SER A 609 21.57 -20.44 -22.77
C SER A 609 22.12 -21.15 -24.01
N ASP A 610 22.76 -20.41 -24.91
CA ASP A 610 23.68 -21.02 -25.87
C ASP A 610 25.04 -21.26 -25.16
N SER A 611 25.63 -22.43 -25.36
CA SER A 611 26.93 -22.85 -24.81
C SER A 611 28.13 -22.10 -25.44
N GLY A 612 27.88 -20.99 -26.13
CA GLY A 612 28.83 -20.18 -26.87
C GLY A 612 29.21 -18.88 -26.14
N THR A 613 30.50 -18.67 -26.01
CA THR A 613 31.15 -17.48 -25.46
C THR A 613 30.76 -16.24 -26.27
N ASN A 614 30.07 -15.25 -25.70
CA ASN A 614 29.81 -13.99 -26.40
C ASN A 614 30.24 -12.79 -25.56
N MET A 615 31.40 -12.23 -25.92
CA MET A 615 31.74 -10.84 -25.65
C MET A 615 30.92 -9.96 -26.60
N ALA A 616 30.30 -8.91 -26.09
CA ALA A 616 29.73 -7.86 -26.92
C ALA A 616 30.37 -6.53 -26.53
N VAL A 617 31.08 -5.93 -27.48
CA VAL A 617 31.67 -4.59 -27.42
C VAL A 617 30.80 -3.70 -28.30
N GLY A 618 30.25 -2.62 -27.75
CA GLY A 618 29.48 -1.63 -28.50
C GLY A 618 29.73 -0.24 -27.93
N GLU A 619 30.13 0.70 -28.79
CA GLU A 619 30.43 2.09 -28.40
C GLU A 619 29.15 2.95 -28.24
N ASP A 620 28.02 2.57 -28.87
CA ASP A 620 26.79 3.39 -28.91
C ASP A 620 25.49 2.71 -28.39
N VAL A 621 25.49 1.39 -28.15
CA VAL A 621 24.32 0.63 -27.64
C VAL A 621 24.78 -0.58 -26.83
N SER A 622 24.19 -0.85 -25.67
CA SER A 622 24.59 -1.98 -24.83
C SER A 622 23.91 -3.30 -25.25
N PRO A 623 24.65 -4.42 -25.31
CA PRO A 623 24.10 -5.77 -25.37
C PRO A 623 23.33 -6.13 -24.08
N THR A 624 22.38 -7.06 -24.18
CA THR A 624 21.79 -7.76 -23.03
C THR A 624 22.91 -8.57 -22.35
N LEU A 625 23.32 -8.18 -21.13
CA LEU A 625 24.35 -8.92 -20.40
C LEU A 625 23.91 -10.39 -20.20
N THR A 626 24.81 -11.31 -20.57
CA THR A 626 24.58 -12.76 -20.56
C THR A 626 24.50 -13.29 -19.13
N VAL A 627 24.10 -14.55 -18.98
CA VAL A 627 23.79 -15.24 -17.70
C VAL A 627 24.97 -15.24 -16.69
N HIS A 628 26.19 -14.89 -17.12
CA HIS A 628 27.41 -15.02 -16.32
C HIS A 628 27.78 -13.78 -15.47
N ASP A 629 27.16 -12.62 -15.67
CA ASP A 629 27.68 -11.35 -15.11
C ASP A 629 27.12 -10.87 -13.76
N SER A 630 26.37 -11.67 -12.99
CA SER A 630 26.29 -11.50 -11.51
C SER A 630 25.42 -12.54 -10.81
N LYS A 631 25.72 -12.72 -9.51
CA LYS A 631 25.14 -13.67 -8.55
C LYS A 631 23.61 -13.82 -8.68
N ASN A 632 23.18 -15.09 -8.79
CA ASN A 632 21.80 -15.60 -8.80
C ASN A 632 21.22 -15.95 -10.18
N ALA A 633 21.97 -16.67 -11.02
CA ALA A 633 21.33 -17.43 -12.10
C ALA A 633 20.64 -18.67 -11.51
N CYS A 634 19.33 -18.78 -11.66
CA CYS A 634 18.59 -20.03 -11.49
C CYS A 634 18.46 -20.70 -12.86
N PHE A 635 19.14 -21.83 -13.07
CA PHE A 635 18.96 -22.68 -14.24
C PHE A 635 17.87 -23.72 -13.99
N VAL A 636 16.97 -23.96 -14.95
CA VAL A 636 15.98 -25.03 -14.86
C VAL A 636 16.01 -25.89 -16.11
N ASN A 637 16.29 -27.19 -15.92
CA ASN A 637 15.80 -28.29 -16.75
C ASN A 637 15.72 -29.62 -15.94
N ALA A 638 16.52 -29.77 -14.88
CA ALA A 638 16.27 -30.62 -13.71
C ALA A 638 17.09 -30.10 -12.51
N PRO A 639 16.52 -29.91 -11.30
CA PRO A 639 17.22 -29.23 -10.21
C PRO A 639 18.37 -30.07 -9.66
N SER A 640 19.62 -29.63 -9.82
CA SER A 640 20.78 -30.21 -9.13
C SER A 640 21.49 -29.14 -8.31
N THR A 641 21.65 -29.34 -7.00
CA THR A 641 22.40 -28.44 -6.11
C THR A 641 23.85 -28.92 -5.98
N CYS A 642 24.81 -28.01 -6.17
CA CYS A 642 26.21 -28.27 -5.90
C CYS A 642 26.68 -27.46 -4.70
N ILE A 643 27.26 -28.14 -3.70
CA ILE A 643 27.90 -27.51 -2.54
C ILE A 643 29.41 -27.55 -2.75
N ILE A 644 30.02 -26.37 -2.93
CA ILE A 644 31.47 -26.23 -2.90
C ILE A 644 31.87 -25.99 -1.44
N ARG A 645 32.47 -27.00 -0.82
CA ARG A 645 33.07 -26.85 0.50
C ARG A 645 34.50 -26.32 0.30
N SER A 646 34.81 -25.08 0.69
CA SER A 646 36.21 -24.62 0.83
C SER A 646 36.75 -25.02 2.19
N GLY A 647 37.91 -25.70 2.23
CA GLY A 647 38.50 -26.26 3.45
C GLY A 647 39.91 -25.82 3.69
N LYS A 648 40.24 -25.70 4.98
CA LYS A 648 41.62 -25.63 5.46
C LYS A 648 42.38 -26.91 5.10
N GLU A 649 43.71 -26.77 5.00
CA GLU A 649 44.64 -27.88 4.75
C GLU A 649 44.36 -29.09 5.66
N GLY A 650 44.34 -30.28 5.05
CA GLY A 650 44.25 -31.57 5.74
C GLY A 650 42.86 -32.20 5.86
N GLY A 651 41.77 -31.50 5.52
CA GLY A 651 40.42 -32.08 5.51
C GLY A 651 39.88 -32.23 4.09
N GLY A 652 39.71 -33.48 3.62
CA GLY A 652 39.24 -33.77 2.25
C GLY A 652 37.93 -33.07 1.87
N LYS A 653 37.86 -32.51 0.65
CA LYS A 653 36.67 -31.83 0.12
C LYS A 653 36.50 -32.09 -1.38
N GLY A 654 35.38 -32.68 -1.75
CA GLY A 654 34.88 -32.77 -3.12
C GLY A 654 33.55 -32.02 -3.26
N ALA A 655 33.18 -31.71 -4.50
CA ALA A 655 31.88 -31.16 -4.85
C ALA A 655 30.76 -32.15 -4.45
N LEU A 656 29.76 -31.69 -3.71
CA LEU A 656 28.57 -32.47 -3.38
C LEU A 656 27.45 -32.06 -4.32
N VAL A 657 27.09 -32.94 -5.26
CA VAL A 657 26.00 -32.73 -6.22
C VAL A 657 24.77 -33.53 -5.76
N GLN A 658 23.64 -32.87 -5.51
CA GLN A 658 22.38 -33.50 -5.09
C GLN A 658 21.26 -33.15 -6.08
N ARG A 659 20.54 -34.15 -6.60
CA ARG A 659 19.55 -34.00 -7.69
C ARG A 659 18.09 -33.83 -7.23
N ASP A 660 17.80 -34.02 -5.93
CA ASP A 660 16.41 -34.04 -5.43
C ASP A 660 16.18 -33.22 -4.15
N MET A 661 17.24 -32.91 -3.39
CA MET A 661 17.16 -32.14 -2.15
C MET A 661 18.29 -31.10 -2.08
N SER A 662 17.95 -29.90 -1.63
CA SER A 662 18.94 -28.86 -1.34
C SER A 662 19.65 -29.16 -0.02
N GLY A 663 20.97 -28.99 0.01
CA GLY A 663 21.73 -29.07 1.26
C GLY A 663 21.32 -28.00 2.28
N THR A 664 21.63 -28.22 3.55
CA THR A 664 21.37 -27.25 4.63
C THR A 664 22.15 -25.95 4.39
N LEU A 665 21.44 -24.81 4.32
CA LEU A 665 22.05 -23.49 4.21
C LEU A 665 22.79 -23.14 5.51
N THR A 666 24.08 -22.85 5.42
CA THR A 666 24.89 -22.30 6.50
C THR A 666 25.46 -20.95 6.07
N THR A 667 25.79 -20.07 7.03
CA THR A 667 26.30 -18.71 6.76
C THR A 667 27.65 -18.67 6.04
N GLY A 668 28.34 -19.80 5.89
CA GLY A 668 29.65 -19.90 5.25
C GLY A 668 29.67 -20.69 3.93
N GLN A 669 28.52 -21.03 3.36
CA GLN A 669 28.44 -21.85 2.13
C GLN A 669 27.73 -21.10 1.01
N GLN A 670 28.31 -21.13 -0.19
CA GLN A 670 27.62 -20.78 -1.43
C GLN A 670 27.02 -22.06 -2.01
N GLN A 671 25.70 -22.07 -2.19
CA GLN A 671 25.00 -23.11 -2.94
C GLN A 671 24.68 -22.54 -4.32
N THR A 672 25.01 -23.31 -5.36
CA THR A 672 24.71 -22.93 -6.74
C THR A 672 23.93 -24.06 -7.39
N LEU A 673 22.82 -23.69 -8.05
CA LEU A 673 22.01 -24.57 -8.87
C LEU A 673 22.61 -24.61 -10.28
N PHE A 674 22.85 -25.79 -10.82
CA PHE A 674 23.35 -25.98 -12.18
C PHE A 674 22.45 -26.97 -12.94
N ALA A 675 22.13 -26.67 -14.20
CA ALA A 675 21.48 -27.59 -15.14
C ALA A 675 22.25 -27.56 -16.47
N GLY A 676 22.28 -28.69 -17.20
CA GLY A 676 22.92 -28.79 -18.52
C GLY A 676 21.90 -29.14 -19.61
N GLY A 677 22.14 -28.65 -20.83
CA GLY A 677 21.38 -28.95 -22.05
C GLY A 677 21.24 -27.73 -22.98
N ASP A 678 21.18 -27.96 -24.28
CA ASP A 678 21.12 -26.94 -25.35
C ASP A 678 19.80 -26.14 -25.41
N ASP A 679 18.87 -26.38 -24.48
CA ASP A 679 17.56 -25.71 -24.34
C ASP A 679 17.29 -25.26 -22.87
N ALA A 680 18.33 -24.99 -22.08
CA ALA A 680 18.15 -24.56 -20.68
C ALA A 680 17.75 -23.09 -20.58
N PHE A 681 16.69 -22.80 -19.81
CA PHE A 681 16.26 -21.45 -19.50
C PHE A 681 16.83 -20.99 -18.15
N ALA A 682 17.33 -19.76 -18.10
CA ALA A 682 17.83 -19.12 -16.89
C ALA A 682 16.92 -17.96 -16.48
N VAL A 683 16.53 -17.91 -15.19
CA VAL A 683 15.77 -16.79 -14.61
C VAL A 683 16.68 -15.99 -13.69
N ARG A 684 16.71 -14.66 -13.86
CA ARG A 684 17.45 -13.73 -12.98
C ARG A 684 16.67 -12.45 -12.71
N ARG A 685 17.07 -11.74 -11.65
CA ARG A 685 16.61 -10.37 -11.40
C ARG A 685 17.32 -9.41 -12.35
N LEU A 686 16.64 -8.32 -12.69
CA LEU A 686 17.30 -7.18 -13.31
C LEU A 686 18.29 -6.55 -12.33
N THR A 687 19.46 -6.18 -12.80
CA THR A 687 20.45 -5.38 -12.08
C THR A 687 19.98 -3.92 -11.96
N PRO A 688 20.56 -3.11 -11.06
CA PRO A 688 20.26 -1.69 -11.00
C PRO A 688 20.57 -0.95 -12.30
N VAL A 689 21.64 -1.33 -13.00
CA VAL A 689 22.04 -0.75 -14.29
C VAL A 689 21.01 -1.05 -15.38
N GLU A 690 20.47 -2.27 -15.42
CA GLU A 690 19.37 -2.58 -16.33
C GLU A 690 18.11 -1.77 -16.01
N CYS A 691 17.85 -1.52 -14.71
CA CYS A 691 16.74 -0.66 -14.32
C CYS A 691 16.96 0.83 -14.68
N GLU A 692 18.21 1.32 -14.62
CA GLU A 692 18.62 2.65 -15.09
C GLU A 692 18.31 2.79 -16.58
N ARG A 693 18.78 1.84 -17.40
CA ARG A 693 18.52 1.81 -18.84
C ARG A 693 17.03 1.73 -19.18
N LEU A 694 16.26 0.90 -18.49
CA LEU A 694 14.80 0.79 -18.71
C LEU A 694 14.02 2.06 -18.38
N GLN A 695 14.60 2.95 -17.56
CA GLN A 695 14.06 4.29 -17.29
C GLN A 695 14.72 5.38 -18.15
N GLY A 696 15.74 5.02 -18.94
CA GLY A 696 16.52 5.92 -19.80
C GLY A 696 17.58 6.76 -19.07
N PHE A 697 18.02 6.33 -17.88
CA PHE A 697 19.15 6.94 -17.18
C PHE A 697 20.50 6.40 -17.68
N PRO A 698 21.60 7.18 -17.57
CA PRO A 698 22.95 6.68 -17.78
C PRO A 698 23.29 5.51 -16.86
N ASP A 699 24.20 4.65 -17.31
CA ASP A 699 24.70 3.54 -16.52
C ASP A 699 25.41 4.04 -15.26
N GLY A 700 25.08 3.45 -14.11
CA GLY A 700 25.64 3.86 -12.83
C GLY A 700 25.08 5.16 -12.28
N TYR A 701 24.06 5.77 -12.92
CA TYR A 701 23.51 7.06 -12.47
C TYR A 701 23.08 7.08 -11.01
N THR A 702 22.54 5.97 -10.50
CA THR A 702 22.14 5.86 -9.09
C THR A 702 23.23 5.28 -8.18
N ASP A 703 24.39 4.91 -8.72
CA ASP A 703 25.53 4.39 -7.96
C ASP A 703 26.41 5.52 -7.41
N VAL A 704 25.88 6.22 -6.40
CA VAL A 704 26.55 7.37 -5.78
C VAL A 704 27.06 7.01 -4.39
N PRO A 705 28.08 7.72 -3.86
CA PRO A 705 28.53 7.55 -2.48
C PRO A 705 27.37 7.71 -1.50
N TRP A 706 27.21 6.74 -0.59
CA TRP A 706 26.06 6.70 0.32
C TRP A 706 26.49 6.33 1.74
N ARG A 707 26.30 7.27 2.68
CA ARG A 707 26.55 7.07 4.13
C ARG A 707 27.91 6.43 4.45
N GLY A 708 28.97 6.93 3.83
CA GLY A 708 30.34 6.48 4.07
C GLY A 708 30.76 5.24 3.29
N ALA A 709 29.90 4.72 2.41
CA ALA A 709 30.26 3.72 1.40
C ALA A 709 30.45 4.39 0.03
N ASP A 710 31.41 3.89 -0.75
CA ASP A 710 31.72 4.39 -2.09
C ASP A 710 30.59 4.11 -3.11
N HIS A 711 29.80 3.06 -2.87
CA HIS A 711 28.71 2.61 -3.73
C HIS A 711 27.36 2.59 -3.03
N ALA A 712 26.30 2.92 -3.76
CA ALA A 712 24.94 2.90 -3.24
C ALA A 712 24.39 1.47 -3.14
N PRO A 713 23.69 1.09 -2.05
CA PRO A 713 23.05 -0.23 -1.98
C PRO A 713 22.01 -0.41 -3.09
N ASP A 714 22.02 -1.56 -3.78
CA ASP A 714 21.07 -1.90 -4.86
C ASP A 714 19.60 -1.63 -4.48
N SER A 715 19.22 -1.94 -3.24
CA SER A 715 17.86 -1.70 -2.74
C SER A 715 17.41 -0.24 -2.82
N LYS A 716 18.34 0.72 -2.67
CA LYS A 716 18.08 2.15 -2.78
C LYS A 716 17.98 2.58 -4.24
N ARG A 717 18.87 2.04 -5.08
CA ARG A 717 18.91 2.24 -6.52
C ARG A 717 17.60 1.80 -7.19
N TYR A 718 17.17 0.55 -6.98
CA TYR A 718 15.89 0.04 -7.52
C TYR A 718 14.69 0.89 -7.12
N LYS A 719 14.65 1.31 -5.85
CA LYS A 719 13.53 2.10 -5.31
C LYS A 719 13.45 3.49 -5.94
N ALA A 720 14.58 4.16 -6.10
CA ALA A 720 14.65 5.44 -6.79
C ALA A 720 14.19 5.32 -8.26
N LEU A 721 14.65 4.27 -8.95
CA LEU A 721 14.30 4.00 -10.35
C LEU A 721 12.81 3.68 -10.52
N GLY A 722 12.19 2.90 -9.62
CA GLY A 722 10.75 2.60 -9.70
C GLY A 722 9.85 3.83 -9.51
N ASN A 723 10.28 4.78 -8.67
CA ASN A 723 9.56 6.03 -8.40
C ASN A 723 9.80 7.13 -9.43
N SER A 724 10.84 6.99 -10.26
CA SER A 724 11.21 8.02 -11.23
C SER A 724 10.26 8.11 -12.42
N MET A 725 10.30 9.23 -13.14
CA MET A 725 9.73 9.34 -14.48
C MET A 725 10.67 8.67 -15.49
N ALA A 726 10.14 8.26 -16.64
CA ALA A 726 10.97 7.75 -17.73
C ALA A 726 11.61 8.95 -18.46
N VAL A 727 12.95 9.00 -18.46
CA VAL A 727 13.75 10.07 -19.09
C VAL A 727 13.34 10.33 -20.54
N PRO A 728 13.12 9.32 -21.40
CA PRO A 728 12.82 9.58 -22.81
C PRO A 728 11.44 10.20 -23.03
N VAL A 729 10.48 9.90 -22.15
CA VAL A 729 9.15 10.54 -22.19
C VAL A 729 9.27 12.01 -21.81
N MET A 730 10.04 12.33 -20.76
CA MET A 730 10.32 13.71 -20.38
C MET A 730 11.09 14.46 -21.47
N ARG A 731 12.02 13.79 -22.15
CA ARG A 731 12.77 14.34 -23.28
C ARG A 731 11.84 14.70 -24.42
N TRP A 732 10.96 13.78 -24.82
CA TRP A 732 9.98 14.01 -25.88
C TRP A 732 9.04 15.18 -25.57
N ILE A 733 8.55 15.30 -24.32
CA ILE A 733 7.75 16.46 -23.89
C ILE A 733 8.57 17.76 -23.98
N GLY A 734 9.84 17.72 -23.57
CA GLY A 734 10.76 18.85 -23.69
C GLY A 734 11.01 19.27 -25.14
N GLU A 735 11.15 18.32 -26.06
CA GLU A 735 11.25 18.58 -27.50
C GLU A 735 9.98 19.23 -28.03
N GLY A 736 8.80 18.74 -27.62
CA GLY A 736 7.52 19.36 -27.95
C GLY A 736 7.45 20.83 -27.50
N ILE A 737 7.81 21.12 -26.24
CA ILE A 737 7.87 22.49 -25.73
C ILE A 737 8.87 23.34 -26.53
N ARG A 738 10.08 22.82 -26.81
CA ARG A 738 11.11 23.51 -27.59
C ARG A 738 10.63 23.85 -29.00
N LEU A 739 9.96 22.92 -29.67
CA LEU A 739 9.38 23.12 -30.99
C LEU A 739 8.31 24.21 -30.95
N VAL A 740 7.40 24.17 -29.97
CA VAL A 740 6.35 25.18 -29.81
C VAL A 740 6.92 26.57 -29.48
N ASN A 741 8.04 26.66 -28.78
CA ASN A 741 8.75 27.92 -28.52
C ASN A 741 9.46 28.48 -29.75
N ASN A 742 10.00 27.61 -30.62
CA ASN A 742 10.68 28.03 -31.85
C ASN A 742 9.73 28.26 -33.03
N SER A 743 8.49 27.78 -32.93
CA SER A 743 7.46 27.95 -33.95
C SER A 743 6.80 29.32 -33.79
N LYS A 744 6.70 30.09 -34.88
CA LYS A 744 5.72 31.18 -34.98
C LYS A 744 4.34 30.56 -35.18
N LEU A 745 3.71 30.12 -34.08
CA LEU A 745 2.33 29.65 -34.07
C LEU A 745 1.34 30.82 -34.18
#